data_AF-A0A4R5NFY5-F1
#
_entry.id   AF-A0A4R5NFY5-F1
#
_cell.length_a   1.000
_cell.length_b   1.000
_cell.length_c   1.000
_cell.angle_alpha   90.00
_cell.angle_beta   90.00
_cell.angle_gamma   90.00
#
_symmetry.space_group_name_H-M   'P 1'
#
loop_
_entity.id
_entity.type
_entity.pdbx_description
1 polymer ?
#
loop_
_entity_poly.entity_id
_entity_poly.type
_entity_poly.pdbx_seq_one_letter_code
_entity_poly.pdbx_strand_id
1 'polypeptide(L)'
;MSSRDTANVLWFDELHREDVNLVGGKSSSLGEMTSSMDVPVPYGFATTARAYQHFMAQTGLNDKVNALLEGIKDYENSDELHATCEKIRNLIVGAKMPDDLAKDIEKAYADLSEKVGQDNPFVAIRSSATAEDLPNASFAGQQESYLNIKGAADVVNRVQQCYSSLFTDRATYYRHKQHFPHEKVALSAAVQMMVFSKASGIMFSVNVANGDASKIVIDSINGLGEYIVLGKVTPNHFVVDKQSMKIDEKNVVKQTIQLERDTNGGTVETAVPEELQEKQVLTDEQVIELAGYAKEIERHYGCYMDMEFALDKNTNRLWIVQARPETVWSQKKKKKDDDEDLVAESDAKVVVRGLPASPGVASGVVHVIDSPDDIDKFKEGEVLVTLMTSPDWVPAMKKAAAIVTNNGGMTCHAAIVSREMQIPCIVGTKSKGQAATESFNTGDVITVDATNGIVYAGKVEGIAKKKESNASAGQVVAAETFAPTGTRVMMNLGDPDLAEKYSTLPADGIGLMREEFLWTTFIHEHPLYLIEQGHPEKVVNMLADGISKVARAMAPRPVVLRLSDFKSSEYRNLKGGDKYEPHEPADLLGWRGASRYYDPKYIEAFKLELGAVKKVRNEFGLKNLNIMIPFVRTVDEARKVTDIIKGEGLIRGDDFKVYMMAEIPTNIILADQFNQYVDGYSIGSNDLAMLILGCDRNNDTVSRLFDERNLAVKRAINHLIKTAHKDGKTVSICGQAPSEYPDFTDFLIRCGIDYVSVNPDMVKTTKRNVAHFEQRIMLDKATGRGLLDPNDYGWE
;
A
#
# COMPACT_ATOMS: atom_id res chain seq x y z
N MET A 1 -17.74 3.75 -43.43
CA MET A 1 -17.29 4.39 -42.19
C MET A 1 -18.45 5.21 -41.67
N SER A 2 -18.89 4.92 -40.46
CA SER A 2 -19.97 5.64 -39.78
C SER A 2 -19.58 7.13 -39.67
N SER A 3 -20.50 8.08 -39.85
CA SER A 3 -20.17 9.52 -39.77
C SER A 3 -19.60 9.95 -38.40
N ARG A 4 -19.75 9.09 -37.38
CA ARG A 4 -19.27 9.28 -36.00
C ARG A 4 -17.75 9.29 -35.87
N ASP A 5 -17.03 8.42 -36.58
CA ASP A 5 -15.55 8.34 -36.53
C ASP A 5 -14.88 9.60 -37.08
N THR A 6 -15.66 10.43 -37.79
CA THR A 6 -15.20 11.66 -38.42
C THR A 6 -15.67 12.93 -37.75
N ALA A 7 -16.50 12.85 -36.71
CA ALA A 7 -17.05 14.00 -36.02
C ALA A 7 -16.02 14.63 -35.08
N ASN A 8 -16.04 15.96 -34.97
CA ASN A 8 -15.24 16.71 -34.00
C ASN A 8 -15.91 16.76 -32.62
N VAL A 9 -17.24 16.63 -32.60
CA VAL A 9 -18.09 16.67 -31.40
C VAL A 9 -19.12 15.55 -31.48
N LEU A 10 -19.41 14.92 -30.34
CA LEU A 10 -20.49 13.94 -30.16
C LEU A 10 -21.32 14.31 -28.93
N TRP A 11 -22.64 14.15 -29.02
CA TRP A 11 -23.56 14.40 -27.91
C TRP A 11 -23.58 13.23 -26.91
N PHE A 12 -23.89 13.49 -25.64
CA PHE A 12 -23.92 12.41 -24.64
C PHE A 12 -24.93 11.30 -24.96
N ASP A 13 -26.06 11.61 -25.59
CA ASP A 13 -27.05 10.62 -26.06
C ASP A 13 -26.59 9.81 -27.29
N GLU A 14 -25.47 10.18 -27.93
CA GLU A 14 -24.85 9.43 -29.02
C GLU A 14 -23.71 8.51 -28.53
N LEU A 15 -23.31 8.63 -27.26
CA LEU A 15 -22.13 7.97 -26.70
C LEU A 15 -22.50 6.73 -25.88
N HIS A 16 -21.63 5.73 -25.98
CA HIS A 16 -21.71 4.47 -25.24
C HIS A 16 -20.37 4.13 -24.58
N ARG A 17 -20.39 3.16 -23.67
CA ARG A 17 -19.22 2.66 -22.94
C ARG A 17 -18.09 2.16 -23.84
N GLU A 18 -18.38 1.73 -25.06
CA GLU A 18 -17.38 1.28 -26.03
C GLU A 18 -16.62 2.43 -26.72
N ASP A 19 -17.12 3.67 -26.61
CA ASP A 19 -16.55 4.86 -27.28
C ASP A 19 -15.34 5.47 -26.54
N VAL A 20 -14.71 4.75 -25.60
CA VAL A 20 -13.53 5.24 -24.82
C VAL A 20 -12.41 5.75 -25.74
N ASN A 21 -12.18 5.07 -26.87
CA ASN A 21 -11.14 5.48 -27.82
C ASN A 21 -11.51 6.78 -28.58
N LEU A 22 -12.79 7.12 -28.67
CA LEU A 22 -13.28 8.31 -29.36
C LEU A 22 -13.36 9.52 -28.44
N VAL A 23 -13.74 9.36 -27.18
CA VAL A 23 -14.04 10.48 -26.26
C VAL A 23 -13.43 10.33 -24.86
N GLY A 24 -12.58 9.34 -24.62
CA GLY A 24 -12.05 9.06 -23.30
C GLY A 24 -13.09 8.44 -22.36
N GLY A 25 -12.60 7.89 -21.24
CA GLY A 25 -13.47 7.05 -20.41
C GLY A 25 -14.52 7.84 -19.63
N LYS A 26 -14.24 9.06 -19.13
CA LYS A 26 -15.25 9.92 -18.49
C LYS A 26 -16.40 10.29 -19.41
N SER A 27 -16.11 10.82 -20.60
CA SER A 27 -17.15 11.19 -21.56
C SER A 27 -17.94 9.97 -22.02
N SER A 28 -17.28 8.81 -22.23
CA SER A 28 -17.96 7.57 -22.60
C SER A 28 -18.91 7.08 -21.49
N SER A 29 -18.53 7.25 -20.22
CA SER A 29 -19.34 6.86 -19.07
C SER A 29 -20.52 7.81 -18.85
N LEU A 30 -20.31 9.13 -19.01
CA LEU A 30 -21.41 10.11 -19.04
C LEU A 30 -22.39 9.83 -20.18
N GLY A 31 -21.86 9.45 -21.33
CA GLY A 31 -22.63 9.02 -22.48
C GLY A 31 -23.48 7.80 -22.19
N GLU A 32 -22.86 6.73 -21.69
CA GLU A 32 -23.54 5.48 -21.32
C GLU A 32 -24.69 5.70 -20.34
N MET A 33 -24.48 6.51 -19.30
CA MET A 33 -25.54 6.86 -18.35
C MET A 33 -26.65 7.71 -18.98
N THR A 34 -26.33 8.58 -19.94
CA THR A 34 -27.31 9.44 -20.61
C THR A 34 -28.13 8.68 -21.66
N SER A 35 -27.50 7.76 -22.40
CA SER A 35 -28.10 7.05 -23.52
C SER A 35 -28.84 5.78 -23.11
N SER A 36 -28.39 5.12 -22.03
CA SER A 36 -28.77 3.74 -21.72
C SER A 36 -29.36 3.55 -20.32
N MET A 37 -29.47 4.61 -19.51
CA MET A 37 -29.96 4.55 -18.13
C MET A 37 -30.99 5.64 -17.82
N ASP A 38 -31.83 5.41 -16.81
CA ASP A 38 -32.79 6.41 -16.29
C ASP A 38 -32.22 7.14 -15.07
N VAL A 39 -30.98 7.63 -15.19
CA VAL A 39 -30.26 8.35 -14.13
C VAL A 39 -30.12 9.82 -14.55
N PRO A 40 -30.36 10.80 -13.65
CA PRO A 40 -30.25 12.22 -13.99
C PRO A 40 -28.79 12.62 -14.20
N VAL A 41 -28.37 12.73 -15.46
CA VAL A 41 -27.05 13.27 -15.86
C VAL A 41 -27.21 14.65 -16.48
N PRO A 42 -26.44 15.67 -16.08
CA PRO A 42 -26.48 16.97 -16.74
C PRO A 42 -26.05 16.80 -18.20
N TYR A 43 -26.91 17.25 -19.11
CA TYR A 43 -26.71 17.04 -20.54
C TYR A 43 -25.54 17.87 -21.09
N GLY A 44 -24.98 17.44 -22.21
CA GLY A 44 -23.76 18.02 -22.77
C GLY A 44 -23.27 17.30 -24.02
N PHE A 45 -22.07 17.66 -24.43
CA PHE A 45 -21.36 17.06 -25.55
C PHE A 45 -19.88 16.89 -25.22
N ALA A 46 -19.17 16.06 -25.97
CA ALA A 46 -17.73 15.86 -25.84
C ALA A 46 -17.02 16.15 -27.17
N THR A 47 -15.84 16.76 -27.11
CA THR A 47 -14.93 16.77 -28.27
C THR A 47 -14.30 15.38 -28.45
N THR A 48 -13.97 15.02 -29.68
CA THR A 48 -13.38 13.69 -29.95
C THR A 48 -11.85 13.71 -29.85
N ALA A 49 -11.25 12.53 -29.64
CA ALA A 49 -9.81 12.32 -29.75
C ALA A 49 -9.26 12.76 -31.12
N ARG A 50 -10.07 12.58 -32.18
CA ARG A 50 -9.79 13.12 -33.51
C ARG A 50 -9.73 14.64 -33.53
N ALA A 51 -10.63 15.34 -32.83
CA ALA A 51 -10.60 16.80 -32.74
C ALA A 51 -9.29 17.30 -32.11
N TYR A 52 -8.83 16.65 -31.05
CA TYR A 52 -7.52 16.92 -30.45
C TYR A 52 -6.37 16.67 -31.44
N GLN A 53 -6.38 15.52 -32.12
CA GLN A 53 -5.36 15.19 -33.14
C GLN A 53 -5.35 16.18 -34.30
N HIS A 54 -6.52 16.63 -34.77
CA HIS A 54 -6.67 17.65 -35.80
C HIS A 54 -6.11 19.00 -35.35
N PHE A 55 -6.41 19.42 -34.12
CA PHE A 55 -5.82 20.62 -33.51
C PHE A 55 -4.29 20.54 -33.50
N MET A 56 -3.72 19.44 -32.99
CA MET A 56 -2.27 19.28 -32.87
C MET A 56 -1.56 19.20 -34.24
N ALA A 57 -2.22 18.61 -35.24
CA ALA A 57 -1.70 18.48 -36.60
C ALA A 57 -1.74 19.81 -37.37
N GLN A 58 -2.88 20.51 -37.39
CA GLN A 58 -3.05 21.77 -38.15
C GLN A 58 -2.18 22.90 -37.60
N THR A 59 -1.90 22.89 -36.29
CA THR A 59 -1.06 23.91 -35.63
C THR A 59 0.44 23.58 -35.70
N GLY A 60 0.81 22.37 -36.15
CA GLY A 60 2.19 21.87 -36.14
C GLY A 60 2.76 21.72 -34.73
N LEU A 61 1.90 21.54 -33.72
CA LEU A 61 2.32 21.40 -32.33
C LEU A 61 2.84 20.01 -32.01
N ASN A 62 2.41 18.97 -32.74
CA ASN A 62 2.90 17.59 -32.53
C ASN A 62 4.43 17.53 -32.53
N ASP A 63 5.07 18.04 -33.59
CA ASP A 63 6.53 17.98 -33.74
C ASP A 63 7.25 18.82 -32.67
N LYS A 64 6.70 20.00 -32.33
CA LYS A 64 7.28 20.90 -31.33
C LYS A 64 7.20 20.34 -29.92
N VAL A 65 6.07 19.74 -29.56
CA VAL A 65 5.87 19.13 -28.25
C VAL A 65 6.75 17.90 -28.09
N ASN A 66 6.84 17.04 -29.12
CA ASN A 66 7.72 15.88 -29.10
C ASN A 66 9.19 16.29 -28.94
N ALA A 67 9.67 17.28 -29.70
CA ALA A 67 11.04 17.77 -29.55
C ALA A 67 11.34 18.36 -28.16
N LEU A 68 10.37 18.99 -27.50
CA LEU A 68 10.54 19.49 -26.13
C LEU A 68 10.59 18.35 -25.11
N LEU A 69 9.74 17.34 -25.27
CA LEU A 69 9.71 16.17 -24.37
C LEU A 69 10.95 15.28 -24.51
N GLU A 70 11.46 15.09 -25.73
CA GLU A 70 12.74 14.42 -26.01
C GLU A 70 13.94 15.19 -25.46
N GLY A 71 13.80 16.50 -25.29
CA GLY A 71 14.85 17.38 -24.76
C GLY A 71 15.05 17.29 -23.24
N ILE A 72 14.13 16.64 -22.51
CA ILE A 72 14.24 16.45 -21.05
C ILE A 72 15.29 15.37 -20.78
N LYS A 73 16.36 15.74 -20.07
CA LYS A 73 17.47 14.83 -19.76
C LYS A 73 17.19 13.95 -18.55
N ASP A 74 16.53 14.52 -17.56
CA ASP A 74 16.19 13.83 -16.33
C ASP A 74 14.77 14.20 -15.89
N TYR A 75 13.84 13.26 -16.02
CA TYR A 75 12.46 13.43 -15.57
C TYR A 75 12.33 13.42 -14.04
N GLU A 76 13.35 13.01 -13.27
CA GLU A 76 13.41 13.16 -11.81
C GLU A 76 13.85 14.55 -11.36
N ASN A 77 14.36 15.37 -12.28
CA ASN A 77 14.67 16.77 -12.01
C ASN A 77 13.39 17.61 -12.12
N SER A 78 12.80 17.91 -10.97
CA SER A 78 11.57 18.69 -10.83
C SER A 78 11.60 20.03 -11.58
N ASP A 79 12.73 20.74 -11.57
CA ASP A 79 12.84 22.08 -12.17
C ASP A 79 12.88 21.99 -13.72
N GLU A 80 13.58 21.00 -14.26
CA GLU A 80 13.68 20.77 -15.72
C GLU A 80 12.34 20.30 -16.29
N LEU A 81 11.68 19.38 -15.59
CA LEU A 81 10.35 18.89 -15.95
C LEU A 81 9.31 20.03 -15.92
N HIS A 82 9.29 20.81 -14.84
CA HIS A 82 8.36 21.93 -14.69
C HIS A 82 8.53 22.95 -15.81
N ALA A 83 9.77 23.40 -16.06
CA ALA A 83 10.07 24.38 -17.09
C ALA A 83 9.70 23.90 -18.51
N THR A 84 9.85 22.61 -18.80
CA THR A 84 9.50 22.03 -20.10
C THR A 84 7.99 21.87 -20.26
N CYS A 85 7.31 21.36 -19.24
CA CYS A 85 5.86 21.21 -19.24
C CYS A 85 5.15 22.58 -19.32
N GLU A 86 5.63 23.60 -18.62
CA GLU A 86 5.12 24.97 -18.71
C GLU A 86 5.25 25.54 -20.13
N LYS A 87 6.40 25.35 -20.78
CA LYS A 87 6.60 25.76 -22.19
C LYS A 87 5.62 25.07 -23.13
N ILE A 88 5.41 23.76 -22.97
CA ILE A 88 4.46 22.99 -23.80
C ILE A 88 3.03 23.52 -23.61
N ARG A 89 2.59 23.73 -22.36
CA ARG A 89 1.26 24.27 -22.08
C ARG A 89 1.06 25.66 -22.69
N ASN A 90 2.06 26.54 -22.56
CA ASN A 90 2.03 27.88 -23.16
C ASN A 90 1.97 27.83 -24.70
N LEU A 91 2.66 26.89 -25.35
CA LEU A 91 2.57 26.70 -26.80
C LEU A 91 1.16 26.25 -27.23
N ILE A 92 0.56 25.33 -26.49
CA ILE A 92 -0.80 24.83 -26.77
C ILE A 92 -1.82 25.95 -26.58
N VAL A 93 -1.78 26.69 -25.48
CA VAL A 93 -2.71 27.80 -25.20
C VAL A 93 -2.49 28.99 -26.15
N GLY A 94 -1.25 29.22 -26.60
CA GLY A 94 -0.91 30.30 -27.54
C GLY A 94 -1.24 30.02 -29.00
N ALA A 95 -1.54 28.77 -29.38
CA ALA A 95 -1.88 28.43 -30.75
C ALA A 95 -3.31 28.86 -31.12
N LYS A 96 -3.54 29.19 -32.40
CA LYS A 96 -4.89 29.48 -32.90
C LYS A 96 -5.64 28.16 -33.12
N MET A 97 -6.81 28.01 -32.49
CA MET A 97 -7.74 26.90 -32.77
C MET A 97 -8.12 26.89 -34.28
N PRO A 98 -8.06 25.75 -34.98
CA PRO A 98 -8.54 25.64 -36.36
C PRO A 98 -9.98 26.14 -36.51
N ASP A 99 -10.24 26.95 -37.53
CA ASP A 99 -11.51 27.65 -37.69
C ASP A 99 -12.70 26.70 -37.88
N ASP A 100 -12.48 25.52 -38.44
CA ASP A 100 -13.47 24.45 -38.57
C ASP A 100 -13.82 23.82 -37.22
N LEU A 101 -12.81 23.46 -36.42
CA LEU A 101 -13.01 22.90 -35.08
C LEU A 101 -13.66 23.92 -34.12
N ALA A 102 -13.23 25.19 -34.16
CA ALA A 102 -13.83 26.24 -33.36
C ALA A 102 -15.33 26.39 -33.68
N LYS A 103 -15.69 26.45 -34.97
CA LYS A 103 -17.09 26.54 -35.41
C LYS A 103 -17.92 25.34 -34.98
N ASP A 104 -17.38 24.13 -35.03
CA ASP A 104 -18.10 22.94 -34.58
C ASP A 104 -18.41 22.98 -33.08
N ILE A 105 -17.46 23.43 -32.25
CA ILE A 105 -17.65 23.60 -30.80
C ILE A 105 -18.63 24.74 -30.50
N GLU A 106 -18.50 25.89 -31.17
CA GLU A 106 -19.40 27.03 -31.01
C GLU A 106 -20.83 26.67 -31.39
N LYS A 107 -21.01 25.94 -32.51
CA LYS A 107 -22.31 25.44 -32.93
C LYS A 107 -22.89 24.45 -31.93
N ALA A 108 -22.10 23.48 -31.45
CA ALA A 108 -22.57 22.54 -30.43
C ALA A 108 -23.00 23.25 -29.13
N TYR A 109 -22.31 24.31 -28.72
CA TYR A 109 -22.71 25.12 -27.57
C TYR A 109 -23.99 25.94 -27.82
N ALA A 110 -24.20 26.45 -29.03
CA ALA A 110 -25.45 27.10 -29.42
C ALA A 110 -26.61 26.10 -29.42
N ASP A 111 -26.43 24.94 -30.06
CA ASP A 111 -27.41 23.85 -30.10
C ASP A 111 -27.72 23.32 -28.69
N LEU A 112 -26.73 23.33 -27.77
CA LEU A 112 -26.93 22.94 -26.37
C LEU A 112 -27.92 23.89 -25.69
N SER A 113 -27.86 25.18 -25.98
CA SER A 113 -28.79 26.19 -25.44
C SER A 113 -30.24 25.87 -25.82
N GLU A 114 -30.47 25.46 -27.07
CA GLU A 114 -31.80 25.05 -27.55
C GLU A 114 -32.26 23.75 -26.89
N LYS A 115 -31.37 22.74 -26.82
CA LYS A 115 -31.69 21.42 -26.25
C LYS A 115 -32.03 21.46 -24.76
N VAL A 116 -31.37 22.33 -23.99
CA VAL A 116 -31.63 22.47 -22.54
C VAL A 116 -32.63 23.58 -22.22
N GLY A 117 -33.08 24.35 -23.22
CA GLY A 117 -34.03 25.44 -23.06
C GLY A 117 -33.48 26.62 -22.23
N GLN A 118 -32.18 26.87 -22.29
CA GLN A 118 -31.52 27.94 -21.53
C GLN A 118 -30.59 28.74 -22.45
N ASP A 119 -30.80 30.06 -22.53
CA ASP A 119 -29.91 30.94 -23.29
C ASP A 119 -28.52 31.02 -22.64
N ASN A 120 -27.47 30.67 -23.39
CA ASN A 120 -26.08 30.70 -22.94
C ASN A 120 -25.88 29.99 -21.59
N PRO A 121 -26.09 28.66 -21.53
CA PRO A 121 -26.01 27.90 -20.29
C PRO A 121 -24.57 27.93 -19.76
N PHE A 122 -24.43 27.97 -18.44
CA PHE A 122 -23.12 27.77 -17.84
C PHE A 122 -22.72 26.30 -17.97
N VAL A 123 -21.47 26.06 -18.32
CA VAL A 123 -20.93 24.70 -18.52
C VAL A 123 -19.71 24.45 -17.65
N ALA A 124 -19.50 23.19 -17.31
CA ALA A 124 -18.26 22.64 -16.82
C ALA A 124 -17.53 21.95 -17.97
N ILE A 125 -16.23 22.20 -18.07
CA ILE A 125 -15.38 21.59 -19.09
C ILE A 125 -14.39 20.69 -18.37
N ARG A 126 -14.51 19.38 -18.59
CA ARG A 126 -13.70 18.36 -17.92
C ARG A 126 -12.86 17.59 -18.92
N SER A 127 -11.65 17.31 -18.52
CA SER A 127 -10.72 16.45 -19.24
C SER A 127 -11.16 14.99 -19.17
N SER A 128 -11.16 14.32 -20.33
CA SER A 128 -11.49 12.90 -20.52
C SER A 128 -10.43 12.28 -21.42
N ALA A 129 -9.38 11.71 -20.83
CA ALA A 129 -8.31 11.11 -21.62
C ALA A 129 -8.66 9.70 -22.11
N THR A 130 -8.21 9.37 -23.31
CA THR A 130 -8.33 8.02 -23.90
C THR A 130 -7.60 6.93 -23.08
N ALA A 131 -6.64 7.32 -22.25
CA ALA A 131 -5.89 6.44 -21.36
C ALA A 131 -6.29 6.56 -19.86
N GLU A 132 -7.24 7.43 -19.51
CA GLU A 132 -7.58 7.79 -18.12
C GLU A 132 -8.21 6.66 -17.31
N ASP A 133 -8.89 5.72 -17.98
CA ASP A 133 -9.66 4.63 -17.39
C ASP A 133 -9.14 3.23 -17.81
N LEU A 134 -7.85 3.11 -18.15
CA LEU A 134 -7.22 1.79 -18.36
C LEU A 134 -7.25 1.00 -17.04
N PRO A 135 -7.48 -0.33 -17.06
CA PRO A 135 -7.65 -1.14 -15.84
C PRO A 135 -6.52 -1.01 -14.81
N ASN A 136 -5.31 -0.64 -15.24
CA ASN A 136 -4.11 -0.50 -14.40
C ASN A 136 -3.61 0.94 -14.26
N ALA A 137 -4.34 1.94 -14.77
CA ALA A 137 -3.95 3.35 -14.70
C ALA A 137 -5.10 4.19 -14.15
N SER A 138 -4.93 4.76 -12.95
CA SER A 138 -5.87 5.74 -12.40
C SER A 138 -5.23 7.12 -12.49
N PHE A 139 -5.63 7.92 -13.47
CA PHE A 139 -5.20 9.31 -13.64
C PHE A 139 -5.97 10.28 -12.73
N ALA A 140 -6.55 9.78 -11.63
CA ALA A 140 -7.42 10.54 -10.73
C ALA A 140 -6.76 11.84 -10.24
N GLY A 141 -7.41 12.98 -10.49
CA GLY A 141 -7.02 14.30 -9.99
C GLY A 141 -5.73 14.88 -10.60
N GLN A 142 -5.29 14.41 -11.78
CA GLN A 142 -4.06 14.89 -12.43
C GLN A 142 -4.30 15.92 -13.56
N GLN A 143 -5.54 16.07 -14.01
CA GLN A 143 -5.92 16.90 -15.16
C GLN A 143 -6.91 17.99 -14.73
N GLU A 144 -6.93 19.10 -15.48
CA GLU A 144 -7.70 20.29 -15.10
C GLU A 144 -9.19 20.14 -15.43
N SER A 145 -10.03 20.74 -14.59
CA SER A 145 -11.46 20.94 -14.82
C SER A 145 -11.79 22.41 -14.65
N TYR A 146 -12.56 22.98 -15.57
CA TYR A 146 -12.97 24.38 -15.53
C TYR A 146 -14.46 24.46 -15.26
N LEU A 147 -14.82 25.09 -14.14
CA LEU A 147 -16.20 25.22 -13.72
C LEU A 147 -16.73 26.61 -14.07
N ASN A 148 -18.05 26.69 -14.25
CA ASN A 148 -18.77 27.94 -14.39
C ASN A 148 -18.34 28.80 -15.60
N ILE A 149 -18.21 28.16 -16.77
CA ILE A 149 -17.81 28.79 -18.04
C ILE A 149 -19.05 29.22 -18.83
N LYS A 150 -18.99 30.37 -19.51
CA LYS A 150 -20.12 30.90 -20.30
C LYS A 150 -19.65 31.61 -21.56
N GLY A 151 -20.34 31.32 -22.66
CA GLY A 151 -20.14 31.97 -23.95
C GLY A 151 -19.23 31.17 -24.87
N ALA A 152 -19.57 31.13 -26.15
CA ALA A 152 -18.96 30.21 -27.12
C ALA A 152 -17.44 30.37 -27.24
N ALA A 153 -16.95 31.62 -27.24
CA ALA A 153 -15.52 31.91 -27.30
C ALA A 153 -14.74 31.42 -26.06
N ASP A 154 -15.32 31.55 -24.86
CA ASP A 154 -14.70 31.07 -23.63
C ASP A 154 -14.74 29.54 -23.56
N VAL A 155 -15.82 28.91 -24.04
CA VAL A 155 -15.89 27.44 -24.17
C VAL A 155 -14.78 26.91 -25.08
N VAL A 156 -14.57 27.50 -26.26
CA VAL A 156 -13.46 27.12 -27.16
C VAL A 156 -12.10 27.30 -26.48
N ASN A 157 -11.90 28.43 -25.78
CA ASN A 157 -10.66 28.70 -25.06
C ASN A 157 -10.39 27.65 -23.97
N ARG A 158 -11.40 27.32 -23.17
CA ARG A 158 -11.29 26.35 -22.07
C ARG A 158 -11.15 24.91 -22.55
N VAL A 159 -11.74 24.54 -23.69
CA VAL A 159 -11.43 23.27 -24.37
C VAL A 159 -9.95 23.21 -24.76
N GLN A 160 -9.38 24.30 -25.26
CA GLN A 160 -7.95 24.38 -25.58
C GLN A 160 -7.06 24.30 -24.34
N GLN A 161 -7.44 24.97 -23.24
CA GLN A 161 -6.73 24.85 -21.96
C GLN A 161 -6.78 23.40 -21.45
N CYS A 162 -7.93 22.74 -21.61
CA CYS A 162 -8.12 21.33 -21.30
C CYS A 162 -7.11 20.47 -22.09
N TYR A 163 -6.98 20.67 -23.41
CA TYR A 163 -5.95 20.01 -24.23
C TYR A 163 -4.53 20.23 -23.71
N SER A 164 -4.23 21.41 -23.17
CA SER A 164 -2.93 21.71 -22.58
C SER A 164 -2.70 20.95 -21.26
N SER A 165 -3.76 20.66 -20.50
CA SER A 165 -3.68 19.93 -19.23
C SER A 165 -3.21 18.48 -19.38
N LEU A 166 -3.21 17.94 -20.61
CA LEU A 166 -2.53 16.69 -20.89
C LEU A 166 -1.05 16.78 -20.48
N PHE A 167 -0.41 17.95 -20.59
CA PHE A 167 1.00 18.16 -20.28
C PHE A 167 1.23 18.89 -18.94
N THR A 168 0.41 18.63 -17.91
CA THR A 168 0.79 18.97 -16.54
C THR A 168 2.01 18.16 -16.10
N ASP A 169 2.78 18.67 -15.15
CA ASP A 169 4.04 18.05 -14.70
C ASP A 169 3.78 16.62 -14.21
N ARG A 170 2.71 16.44 -13.43
CA ARG A 170 2.27 15.15 -12.92
C ARG A 170 1.83 14.19 -14.02
N ALA A 171 1.04 14.66 -15.00
CA ALA A 171 0.58 13.81 -16.10
C ALA A 171 1.71 13.43 -17.06
N THR A 172 2.66 14.34 -17.31
CA THR A 172 3.85 14.11 -18.14
C THR A 172 4.81 13.15 -17.46
N TYR A 173 5.13 13.36 -16.17
CA TYR A 173 5.96 12.45 -15.38
C TYR A 173 5.34 11.06 -15.30
N TYR A 174 4.03 10.98 -15.04
CA TYR A 174 3.33 9.69 -14.97
C TYR A 174 3.39 8.95 -16.30
N ARG A 175 3.11 9.62 -17.43
CA ARG A 175 3.23 8.97 -18.75
C ARG A 175 4.66 8.52 -19.05
N HIS A 176 5.65 9.33 -18.68
CA HIS A 176 7.06 8.94 -18.80
C HIS A 176 7.38 7.71 -17.95
N LYS A 177 6.97 7.68 -16.67
CA LYS A 177 7.15 6.55 -15.75
C LYS A 177 6.42 5.27 -16.16
N GLN A 178 5.31 5.38 -16.88
CA GLN A 178 4.56 4.25 -17.41
C GLN A 178 4.95 3.92 -18.87
N HIS A 179 5.94 4.64 -19.42
CA HIS A 179 6.42 4.49 -20.79
C HIS A 179 5.31 4.58 -21.85
N PHE A 180 4.30 5.41 -21.60
CA PHE A 180 3.25 5.70 -22.57
C PHE A 180 3.78 6.67 -23.62
N PRO A 181 3.73 6.33 -24.93
CA PRO A 181 4.16 7.24 -25.97
C PRO A 181 3.31 8.51 -25.95
N HIS A 182 3.96 9.66 -25.83
CA HIS A 182 3.27 10.95 -25.72
C HIS A 182 2.38 11.23 -26.93
N GLU A 183 2.78 10.77 -28.13
CA GLU A 183 2.01 10.94 -29.36
C GLU A 183 0.75 10.07 -29.45
N LYS A 184 0.58 9.05 -28.59
CA LYS A 184 -0.54 8.12 -28.64
C LYS A 184 -1.69 8.47 -27.71
N VAL A 185 -1.50 9.43 -26.79
CA VAL A 185 -2.54 9.83 -25.85
C VAL A 185 -3.26 11.06 -26.36
N ALA A 186 -4.54 10.89 -26.68
CA ALA A 186 -5.43 11.99 -27.04
C ALA A 186 -6.37 12.34 -25.87
N LEU A 187 -6.75 13.62 -25.79
CA LEU A 187 -7.65 14.14 -24.79
C LEU A 187 -8.97 14.57 -25.43
N SER A 188 -10.08 14.11 -24.88
CA SER A 188 -11.42 14.66 -25.11
C SER A 188 -11.74 15.68 -24.01
N ALA A 189 -12.49 16.72 -24.37
CA ALA A 189 -13.08 17.64 -23.41
C ALA A 189 -14.59 17.43 -23.34
N ALA A 190 -15.10 17.02 -22.18
CA ALA A 190 -16.53 16.95 -21.91
C ALA A 190 -17.05 18.34 -21.54
N VAL A 191 -17.94 18.89 -22.35
CA VAL A 191 -18.64 20.16 -22.12
C VAL A 191 -20.03 19.83 -21.60
N GLN A 192 -20.20 19.93 -20.28
CA GLN A 192 -21.39 19.50 -19.57
C GLN A 192 -22.10 20.70 -18.95
N MET A 193 -23.44 20.72 -18.96
CA MET A 193 -24.21 21.73 -18.23
C MET A 193 -23.81 21.77 -16.73
N MET A 194 -23.56 22.98 -16.24
CA MET A 194 -23.15 23.19 -14.86
C MET A 194 -24.35 23.04 -13.91
N VAL A 195 -24.24 22.14 -12.95
CA VAL A 195 -25.20 22.03 -11.83
C VAL A 195 -24.88 23.10 -10.80
N PHE A 196 -25.89 23.84 -10.34
CA PHE A 196 -25.66 24.94 -9.40
C PHE A 196 -25.73 24.40 -7.98
N SER A 197 -24.69 23.66 -7.59
CA SER A 197 -24.70 22.83 -6.39
C SER A 197 -24.91 23.62 -5.11
N LYS A 198 -26.01 23.35 -4.40
CA LYS A 198 -26.14 23.65 -2.97
C LYS A 198 -25.34 22.65 -2.14
N ALA A 199 -25.31 21.41 -2.59
CA ALA A 199 -24.55 20.32 -2.01
C ALA A 199 -23.96 19.46 -3.12
N SER A 200 -22.87 18.77 -2.83
CA SER A 200 -22.22 17.84 -3.74
C SER A 200 -21.44 16.80 -2.96
N GLY A 201 -21.00 15.74 -3.63
CA GLY A 201 -20.35 14.65 -2.93
C GLY A 201 -19.88 13.52 -3.82
N ILE A 202 -19.32 12.52 -3.17
CA ILE A 202 -18.89 11.26 -3.76
C ILE A 202 -19.71 10.11 -3.16
N MET A 203 -19.92 9.06 -3.93
CA MET A 203 -20.55 7.84 -3.43
C MET A 203 -19.95 6.60 -4.08
N PHE A 204 -19.83 5.54 -3.27
CA PHE A 204 -19.31 4.25 -3.69
C PHE A 204 -20.38 3.19 -3.56
N SER A 205 -20.54 2.36 -4.59
CA SER A 205 -21.44 1.21 -4.55
C SER A 205 -20.84 0.02 -3.78
N VAL A 206 -19.87 0.25 -2.90
CA VAL A 206 -19.26 -0.74 -2.01
C VAL A 206 -18.69 0.03 -0.83
N ASN A 207 -18.64 -0.56 0.36
CA ASN A 207 -17.84 0.03 1.41
C ASN A 207 -16.35 -0.13 1.09
N VAL A 208 -15.71 0.96 0.66
CA VAL A 208 -14.31 0.97 0.21
C VAL A 208 -13.31 0.61 1.32
N ALA A 209 -13.67 0.81 2.60
CA ALA A 209 -12.78 0.55 3.73
C ALA A 209 -12.60 -0.96 4.01
N ASN A 210 -13.66 -1.76 3.81
CA ASN A 210 -13.67 -3.18 4.17
C ASN A 210 -14.10 -4.12 3.04
N GLY A 211 -14.54 -3.58 1.90
CA GLY A 211 -15.02 -4.34 0.73
C GLY A 211 -16.43 -4.89 0.88
N ASP A 212 -17.21 -4.43 1.86
CA ASP A 212 -18.58 -4.89 2.07
C ASP A 212 -19.49 -4.45 0.91
N ALA A 213 -19.80 -5.42 0.06
CA ALA A 213 -20.64 -5.26 -1.11
C ALA A 213 -22.12 -5.06 -0.79
N SER A 214 -22.55 -5.26 0.47
CA SER A 214 -23.93 -5.02 0.91
C SER A 214 -24.22 -3.54 1.18
N LYS A 215 -23.19 -2.68 1.21
CA LYS A 215 -23.30 -1.27 1.60
C LYS A 215 -23.01 -0.32 0.44
N ILE A 216 -23.65 0.84 0.49
CA ILE A 216 -23.33 2.03 -0.32
C ILE A 216 -22.83 3.10 0.64
N VAL A 217 -21.72 3.74 0.31
CA VAL A 217 -21.16 4.84 1.09
C VAL A 217 -21.41 6.15 0.35
N ILE A 218 -21.92 7.16 1.03
CA ILE A 218 -22.21 8.48 0.46
C ILE A 218 -21.58 9.54 1.36
N ASP A 219 -20.72 10.37 0.78
CA ASP A 219 -20.08 11.50 1.45
C ASP A 219 -20.54 12.82 0.81
N SER A 220 -20.89 13.83 1.61
CA SER A 220 -21.43 15.10 1.10
C SER A 220 -20.88 16.36 1.79
N ILE A 221 -20.74 17.42 1.00
CA ILE A 221 -20.31 18.77 1.42
C ILE A 221 -21.23 19.86 0.87
N ASN A 222 -21.23 21.01 1.53
CA ASN A 222 -21.87 22.22 1.02
C ASN A 222 -21.11 22.79 -0.19
N GLY A 223 -21.85 23.32 -1.17
CA GLY A 223 -21.28 23.93 -2.38
C GLY A 223 -20.82 22.91 -3.42
N LEU A 224 -19.79 23.27 -4.20
CA LEU A 224 -19.22 22.51 -5.31
C LEU A 224 -18.27 21.38 -4.84
N GLY A 225 -18.25 20.27 -5.60
CA GLY A 225 -17.63 19.00 -5.19
C GLY A 225 -16.10 18.96 -5.24
N GLU A 226 -15.46 20.03 -5.69
CA GLU A 226 -14.01 20.08 -5.80
C GLU A 226 -13.33 19.97 -4.43
N TYR A 227 -13.94 20.50 -3.37
CA TYR A 227 -13.36 20.52 -2.03
C TYR A 227 -13.37 19.16 -1.31
N ILE A 228 -14.28 18.27 -1.69
CA ILE A 228 -14.28 16.89 -1.19
C ILE A 228 -13.21 16.05 -1.91
N VAL A 229 -13.05 16.23 -3.23
CA VAL A 229 -12.00 15.55 -4.01
C VAL A 229 -10.59 15.99 -3.58
N LEU A 230 -10.41 17.27 -3.24
CA LEU A 230 -9.14 17.81 -2.74
C LEU A 230 -8.91 17.56 -1.23
N GLY A 231 -9.88 17.00 -0.50
CA GLY A 231 -9.78 16.77 0.93
C GLY A 231 -9.73 18.06 1.79
N LYS A 232 -10.19 19.20 1.25
CA LYS A 232 -10.20 20.49 1.96
C LYS A 232 -11.31 20.58 3.01
N VAL A 233 -12.40 19.85 2.81
CA VAL A 233 -13.57 19.83 3.70
C VAL A 233 -13.86 18.41 4.12
N THR A 234 -14.02 18.18 5.43
CA THR A 234 -14.48 16.89 5.96
C THR A 234 -15.96 16.71 5.63
N PRO A 235 -16.35 15.64 4.92
CA PRO A 235 -17.73 15.45 4.49
C PRO A 235 -18.62 14.90 5.60
N ASN A 236 -19.93 15.13 5.46
CA ASN A 236 -20.94 14.33 6.13
C ASN A 236 -20.92 12.92 5.53
N HIS A 237 -20.96 11.89 6.37
CA HIS A 237 -20.81 10.49 5.97
C HIS A 237 -22.09 9.68 6.22
N PHE A 238 -22.49 8.89 5.24
CA PHE A 238 -23.66 8.01 5.32
C PHE A 238 -23.32 6.62 4.79
N VAL A 239 -23.79 5.59 5.49
CA VAL A 239 -23.73 4.20 5.03
C VAL A 239 -25.16 3.68 4.86
N VAL A 240 -25.50 3.25 3.65
CA VAL A 240 -26.83 2.74 3.29
C VAL A 240 -26.75 1.24 3.00
N ASP A 241 -27.66 0.47 3.57
CA ASP A 241 -27.83 -0.94 3.25
C ASP A 241 -28.54 -1.13 1.89
N LYS A 242 -27.88 -1.81 0.95
CA LYS A 242 -28.40 -1.98 -0.43
C LYS A 242 -29.70 -2.79 -0.52
N GLN A 243 -29.94 -3.66 0.46
CA GLN A 243 -31.10 -4.54 0.43
C GLN A 243 -32.33 -3.85 1.01
N SER A 244 -32.20 -3.27 2.20
CA SER A 244 -33.29 -2.61 2.91
C SER A 244 -33.49 -1.14 2.50
N MET A 245 -32.53 -0.53 1.82
CA MET A 245 -32.51 0.90 1.47
C MET A 245 -32.71 1.79 2.70
N LYS A 246 -32.02 1.45 3.79
CA LYS A 246 -32.01 2.21 5.04
C LYS A 246 -30.61 2.72 5.34
N ILE A 247 -30.55 3.89 5.96
CA ILE A 247 -29.31 4.48 6.47
C ILE A 247 -28.95 3.74 7.77
N ASP A 248 -27.86 2.99 7.74
CA ASP A 248 -27.33 2.26 8.90
C ASP A 248 -26.43 3.14 9.77
N GLU A 249 -25.65 4.02 9.12
CA GLU A 249 -24.72 4.93 9.77
C GLU A 249 -24.87 6.34 9.22
N LYS A 250 -24.79 7.32 10.12
CA LYS A 250 -24.86 8.74 9.81
C LYS A 250 -23.90 9.51 10.72
N ASN A 251 -22.97 10.23 10.11
CA ASN A 251 -22.04 11.12 10.81
C ASN A 251 -22.08 12.52 10.18
N VAL A 252 -22.53 13.51 10.95
CA VAL A 252 -22.64 14.91 10.53
C VAL A 252 -21.49 15.68 11.18
N VAL A 253 -20.65 16.29 10.35
CA VAL A 253 -19.48 17.05 10.80
C VAL A 253 -19.64 18.53 10.48
N LYS A 254 -19.00 19.38 11.30
CA LYS A 254 -19.02 20.82 11.12
C LYS A 254 -18.25 21.23 9.86
N GLN A 255 -18.90 21.93 8.94
CA GLN A 255 -18.29 22.47 7.71
C GLN A 255 -18.24 23.99 7.77
N THR A 256 -17.05 24.58 7.75
CA THR A 256 -16.86 26.04 7.91
C THR A 256 -16.68 26.79 6.60
N ILE A 257 -16.24 26.10 5.55
CA ILE A 257 -15.99 26.66 4.22
C ILE A 257 -16.71 25.85 3.14
N GLN A 258 -17.06 26.52 2.05
CA GLN A 258 -17.67 25.92 0.86
C GLN A 258 -17.15 26.62 -0.40
N LEU A 259 -17.17 25.91 -1.52
CA LEU A 259 -16.84 26.50 -2.82
C LEU A 259 -18.14 26.85 -3.56
N GLU A 260 -18.32 28.10 -3.92
CA GLU A 260 -19.47 28.59 -4.67
C GLU A 260 -19.06 29.13 -6.04
N ARG A 261 -20.05 29.34 -6.91
CA ARG A 261 -19.84 29.97 -8.21
C ARG A 261 -19.67 31.47 -8.05
N ASP A 262 -18.72 32.06 -8.76
CA ASP A 262 -18.65 33.51 -8.94
C ASP A 262 -19.68 33.94 -10.00
N THR A 263 -20.44 35.00 -9.73
CA THR A 263 -21.39 35.58 -10.67
C THR A 263 -20.76 36.05 -11.99
N ASN A 264 -19.46 36.35 -11.99
CA ASN A 264 -18.70 36.80 -13.16
C ASN A 264 -17.94 35.68 -13.89
N GLY A 265 -18.06 34.43 -13.44
CA GLY A 265 -17.35 33.26 -13.99
C GLY A 265 -16.27 32.72 -13.06
N GLY A 266 -16.08 31.39 -13.04
CA GLY A 266 -15.18 30.72 -12.10
C GLY A 266 -15.81 30.44 -10.72
N THR A 267 -14.98 30.21 -9.70
CA THR A 267 -15.40 29.78 -8.36
C THR A 267 -14.74 30.60 -7.26
N VAL A 268 -15.43 30.75 -6.14
CA VAL A 268 -14.97 31.51 -4.97
C VAL A 268 -15.21 30.71 -3.68
N GLU A 269 -14.21 30.71 -2.80
CA GLU A 269 -14.36 30.14 -1.45
C GLU A 269 -15.16 31.11 -0.59
N THR A 270 -16.22 30.60 0.04
CA THR A 270 -17.06 31.36 0.97
C THR A 270 -17.21 30.60 2.29
N ALA A 271 -17.43 31.34 3.38
CA ALA A 271 -17.76 30.73 4.66
C ALA A 271 -19.18 30.14 4.61
N VAL A 272 -19.35 28.92 5.13
CA VAL A 272 -20.68 28.34 5.32
C VAL A 272 -21.40 29.15 6.41
N PRO A 273 -22.65 29.61 6.21
CA PRO A 273 -23.41 30.32 7.24
C PRO A 273 -23.45 29.51 8.55
N GLU A 274 -23.25 30.15 9.70
CA GLU A 274 -23.12 29.47 11.02
C GLU A 274 -24.27 28.49 11.29
N GLU A 275 -25.49 28.85 10.90
CA GLU A 275 -26.71 28.06 11.05
C GLU A 275 -26.78 26.79 10.18
N LEU A 276 -25.87 26.64 9.21
CA LEU A 276 -25.75 25.50 8.31
C LEU A 276 -24.50 24.65 8.60
N GLN A 277 -23.51 25.18 9.32
CA GLN A 277 -22.21 24.52 9.50
C GLN A 277 -22.33 23.14 10.15
N GLU A 278 -23.24 22.98 11.12
CA GLU A 278 -23.43 21.74 11.88
C GLU A 278 -24.69 20.96 11.44
N LYS A 279 -25.30 21.35 10.31
CA LYS A 279 -26.49 20.68 9.79
C LYS A 279 -26.13 19.64 8.73
N GLN A 280 -26.98 18.61 8.67
CA GLN A 280 -26.96 17.63 7.60
C GLN A 280 -27.17 18.33 6.25
N VAL A 281 -26.26 18.07 5.30
CA VAL A 281 -26.21 18.76 4.01
C VAL A 281 -27.29 18.24 3.04
N LEU A 282 -27.46 16.91 2.98
CA LEU A 282 -28.52 16.22 2.23
C LEU A 282 -29.63 15.79 3.19
N THR A 283 -30.88 15.65 2.75
CA THR A 283 -31.92 15.00 3.56
C THR A 283 -31.81 13.47 3.48
N ASP A 284 -32.45 12.74 4.40
CA ASP A 284 -32.42 11.28 4.38
C ASP A 284 -33.07 10.72 3.11
N GLU A 285 -34.12 11.36 2.61
CA GLU A 285 -34.77 11.01 1.36
C GLU A 285 -33.81 11.16 0.17
N GLN A 286 -33.00 12.24 0.15
CA GLN A 286 -32.00 12.48 -0.88
C GLN A 286 -30.85 11.46 -0.81
N VAL A 287 -30.44 11.05 0.39
CA VAL A 287 -29.44 9.99 0.59
C VAL A 287 -29.95 8.64 0.05
N ILE A 288 -31.22 8.31 0.31
CA ILE A 288 -31.84 7.08 -0.21
C ILE A 288 -32.04 7.16 -1.73
N GLU A 289 -32.39 8.32 -2.28
CA GLU A 289 -32.48 8.54 -3.73
C GLU A 289 -31.13 8.30 -4.42
N LEU A 290 -30.04 8.88 -3.88
CA LEU A 290 -28.67 8.64 -4.37
C LEU A 290 -28.26 7.17 -4.29
N ALA A 291 -28.59 6.49 -3.19
CA ALA A 291 -28.33 5.06 -3.06
C ALA A 291 -29.10 4.24 -4.10
N GLY A 292 -30.30 4.70 -4.50
CA GLY A 292 -31.06 4.14 -5.61
C GLY A 292 -30.29 4.22 -6.93
N TYR A 293 -29.80 5.42 -7.28
CA TYR A 293 -28.97 5.62 -8.47
C TYR A 293 -27.68 4.76 -8.43
N ALA A 294 -26.97 4.74 -7.30
CA ALA A 294 -25.75 3.94 -7.14
C ALA A 294 -25.98 2.44 -7.42
N LYS A 295 -27.09 1.90 -6.94
CA LYS A 295 -27.47 0.49 -7.15
C LYS A 295 -27.82 0.21 -8.61
N GLU A 296 -28.48 1.14 -9.29
CA GLU A 296 -28.81 1.01 -10.69
C GLU A 296 -27.57 1.08 -11.59
N ILE A 297 -26.67 2.03 -11.31
CA ILE A 297 -25.38 2.17 -12.01
C ILE A 297 -24.51 0.93 -11.80
N GLU A 298 -24.36 0.43 -10.57
CA GLU A 298 -23.61 -0.82 -10.30
C GLU A 298 -24.18 -2.01 -11.09
N ARG A 299 -25.51 -2.15 -11.13
CA ARG A 299 -26.19 -3.22 -11.85
C ARG A 299 -25.91 -3.14 -13.35
N HIS A 300 -25.95 -1.95 -13.93
CA HIS A 300 -25.71 -1.72 -15.35
C HIS A 300 -24.25 -2.00 -15.75
N TYR A 301 -23.30 -1.51 -14.95
CA TYR A 301 -21.87 -1.64 -15.26
C TYR A 301 -21.29 -3.01 -14.90
N GLY A 302 -21.95 -3.77 -14.02
CA GLY A 302 -21.56 -5.13 -13.58
C GLY A 302 -20.37 -5.15 -12.62
N CYS A 303 -19.93 -4.00 -12.14
CA CYS A 303 -18.80 -3.84 -11.22
C CYS A 303 -19.14 -2.79 -10.16
N TYR A 304 -18.35 -2.71 -9.09
CA TYR A 304 -18.51 -1.64 -8.11
C TYR A 304 -18.13 -0.31 -8.76
N MET A 305 -18.78 0.76 -8.32
CA MET A 305 -18.73 2.06 -8.96
C MET A 305 -18.33 3.15 -7.95
N ASP A 306 -17.51 4.08 -8.43
CA ASP A 306 -17.13 5.37 -7.83
C ASP A 306 -17.88 6.46 -8.61
N MET A 307 -18.68 7.26 -7.91
CA MET A 307 -19.62 8.19 -8.51
C MET A 307 -19.57 9.55 -7.82
N GLU A 308 -19.73 10.62 -8.59
CA GLU A 308 -19.84 11.99 -8.10
C GLU A 308 -21.26 12.51 -8.35
N PHE A 309 -21.80 13.27 -7.41
CA PHE A 309 -23.14 13.86 -7.52
C PHE A 309 -23.19 15.33 -7.10
N ALA A 310 -24.26 15.99 -7.54
CA ALA A 310 -24.57 17.38 -7.18
C ALA A 310 -26.08 17.56 -6.95
N LEU A 311 -26.43 18.29 -5.90
CA LEU A 311 -27.78 18.73 -5.61
C LEU A 311 -27.96 20.17 -6.09
N ASP A 312 -28.79 20.37 -7.11
CA ASP A 312 -29.02 21.67 -7.71
C ASP A 312 -29.81 22.62 -6.77
N LYS A 313 -29.31 23.84 -6.58
CA LYS A 313 -29.90 24.85 -5.70
C LYS A 313 -31.23 25.40 -6.22
N ASN A 314 -31.43 25.43 -7.54
CA ASN A 314 -32.62 26.03 -8.16
C ASN A 314 -33.78 25.04 -8.26
N THR A 315 -33.47 23.78 -8.56
CA THR A 315 -34.46 22.73 -8.83
C THR A 315 -34.59 21.72 -7.70
N ASN A 316 -33.64 21.72 -6.74
CA ASN A 316 -33.52 20.72 -5.68
C ASN A 316 -33.43 19.28 -6.21
N ARG A 317 -32.98 19.13 -7.46
CA ARG A 317 -32.80 17.85 -8.15
C ARG A 317 -31.38 17.34 -7.96
N LEU A 318 -31.25 16.04 -7.71
CA LEU A 318 -29.97 15.34 -7.68
C LEU A 318 -29.52 14.99 -9.10
N TRP A 319 -28.23 15.17 -9.35
CA TRP A 319 -27.58 14.91 -10.62
C TRP A 319 -26.34 14.05 -10.40
N ILE A 320 -26.13 13.03 -11.23
CA ILE A 320 -24.88 12.28 -11.31
C ILE A 320 -23.98 13.01 -12.30
N VAL A 321 -22.85 13.52 -11.81
CA VAL A 321 -21.92 14.34 -12.60
C VAL A 321 -20.72 13.55 -13.11
N GLN A 322 -20.46 12.37 -12.53
CA GLN A 322 -19.44 11.43 -12.99
C GLN A 322 -19.72 10.03 -12.44
N ALA A 323 -19.34 8.99 -13.19
CA ALA A 323 -19.33 7.61 -12.71
C ALA A 323 -18.20 6.82 -13.38
N ARG A 324 -17.51 5.96 -12.63
CA ARG A 324 -16.47 5.06 -13.15
C ARG A 324 -16.37 3.79 -12.30
N PRO A 325 -15.80 2.69 -12.82
CA PRO A 325 -15.52 1.51 -12.00
C PRO A 325 -14.62 1.83 -10.80
N GLU A 326 -14.97 1.30 -9.64
CA GLU A 326 -14.11 1.30 -8.46
C GLU A 326 -12.97 0.31 -8.68
N THR A 327 -11.73 0.71 -8.39
CA THR A 327 -10.52 0.02 -8.90
C THR A 327 -10.00 -1.09 -7.99
N VAL A 328 -10.23 -1.05 -6.68
CA VAL A 328 -9.61 -2.00 -5.72
C VAL A 328 -10.42 -3.29 -5.61
N TRP A 329 -11.74 -3.19 -5.47
CA TRP A 329 -12.62 -4.33 -5.22
C TRP A 329 -13.22 -4.89 -6.51
N SER A 330 -13.41 -4.09 -7.57
CA SER A 330 -13.90 -4.61 -8.86
C SER A 330 -12.88 -5.50 -9.57
N GLN A 331 -11.58 -5.23 -9.41
CA GLN A 331 -10.52 -6.08 -9.98
C GLN A 331 -10.46 -7.46 -9.30
N LYS A 332 -10.78 -7.55 -8.01
CA LYS A 332 -10.89 -8.83 -7.29
C LYS A 332 -12.06 -9.70 -7.78
N LYS A 333 -13.14 -9.09 -8.28
CA LYS A 333 -14.35 -9.80 -8.75
C LYS A 333 -14.18 -10.41 -10.15
N LYS A 334 -13.30 -9.84 -11.00
CA LYS A 334 -13.03 -10.29 -12.38
C LYS A 334 -12.05 -11.48 -12.50
N LYS A 335 -11.44 -11.95 -11.41
CA LYS A 335 -10.52 -13.11 -11.42
C LYS A 335 -11.23 -14.48 -11.41
N LYS A 336 -12.51 -14.54 -11.82
CA LYS A 336 -13.27 -15.79 -12.01
C LYS A 336 -13.78 -15.84 -13.46
N ASP A 337 -13.45 -16.93 -14.12
CA ASP A 337 -13.78 -17.33 -15.50
C ASP A 337 -12.78 -16.88 -16.58
N ASP A 338 -11.83 -17.79 -16.89
CA ASP A 338 -11.42 -18.21 -18.25
C ASP A 338 -10.16 -19.12 -18.14
N ASP A 339 -10.33 -20.44 -18.19
CA ASP A 339 -9.23 -21.42 -18.10
C ASP A 339 -9.39 -22.49 -19.21
N GLU A 340 -8.69 -22.32 -20.32
CA GLU A 340 -8.45 -23.37 -21.33
C GLU A 340 -6.92 -23.64 -21.39
N ASP A 341 -6.57 -24.93 -21.50
CA ASP A 341 -5.24 -25.57 -21.57
C ASP A 341 -4.51 -25.93 -20.25
N LEU A 342 -4.68 -27.19 -19.79
CA LEU A 342 -3.98 -27.79 -18.62
C LEU A 342 -3.28 -29.12 -19.00
N VAL A 343 -2.09 -29.39 -18.42
CA VAL A 343 -1.24 -30.59 -18.64
C VAL A 343 -1.06 -31.37 -17.31
N ALA A 344 -1.05 -32.70 -17.33
CA ALA A 344 -0.92 -33.55 -16.12
C ALA A 344 0.53 -33.62 -15.56
N GLU A 345 0.68 -33.65 -14.22
CA GLU A 345 1.97 -33.65 -13.49
C GLU A 345 2.94 -34.79 -13.86
N SER A 346 2.43 -35.98 -14.23
CA SER A 346 3.26 -37.14 -14.61
C SER A 346 3.95 -37.00 -15.97
N ASP A 347 3.41 -36.15 -16.85
CA ASP A 347 3.91 -35.93 -18.22
C ASP A 347 4.61 -34.56 -18.37
N ALA A 348 4.76 -33.82 -17.27
CA ALA A 348 5.33 -32.47 -17.26
C ALA A 348 6.86 -32.50 -17.51
N LYS A 349 7.29 -31.96 -18.65
CA LYS A 349 8.71 -31.86 -19.03
C LYS A 349 9.41 -30.77 -18.21
N VAL A 350 10.40 -31.17 -17.40
CA VAL A 350 11.30 -30.22 -16.69
C VAL A 350 12.23 -29.55 -17.70
N VAL A 351 12.27 -28.22 -17.69
CA VAL A 351 13.08 -27.42 -18.63
C VAL A 351 14.30 -26.82 -17.94
N VAL A 352 14.15 -26.17 -16.78
CA VAL A 352 15.26 -25.51 -16.07
C VAL A 352 15.18 -25.74 -14.55
N ARG A 353 16.34 -25.73 -13.88
CA ARG A 353 16.46 -25.80 -12.41
C ARG A 353 17.26 -24.60 -11.89
N GLY A 354 16.94 -24.11 -10.70
CA GLY A 354 17.65 -23.01 -10.05
C GLY A 354 17.58 -23.07 -8.52
N LEU A 355 17.98 -21.99 -7.86
CA LEU A 355 17.88 -21.83 -6.41
C LEU A 355 16.50 -21.27 -6.03
N PRO A 356 15.75 -21.89 -5.10
CA PRO A 356 14.43 -21.43 -4.68
C PRO A 356 14.53 -20.17 -3.81
N ALA A 357 14.47 -18.98 -4.43
CA ALA A 357 14.68 -17.70 -3.75
C ALA A 357 13.46 -17.24 -2.95
N SER A 358 12.26 -17.37 -3.51
CA SER A 358 10.98 -17.04 -2.85
C SER A 358 9.98 -18.17 -3.11
N PRO A 359 9.43 -18.83 -2.08
CA PRO A 359 8.65 -20.04 -2.24
C PRO A 359 7.26 -19.76 -2.83
N GLY A 360 6.77 -20.68 -3.65
CA GLY A 360 5.43 -20.62 -4.21
C GLY A 360 5.38 -21.30 -5.58
N VAL A 361 4.17 -21.42 -6.10
CA VAL A 361 3.93 -22.02 -7.42
C VAL A 361 3.07 -21.06 -8.21
N ALA A 362 3.51 -20.73 -9.41
CA ALA A 362 2.70 -19.96 -10.34
C ALA A 362 2.94 -20.43 -11.77
N SER A 363 1.89 -20.35 -12.57
CA SER A 363 1.96 -20.61 -14.01
C SER A 363 1.66 -19.33 -14.76
N GLY A 364 2.35 -19.12 -15.87
CA GLY A 364 2.16 -17.92 -16.67
C GLY A 364 2.92 -18.01 -17.98
N VAL A 365 2.64 -17.04 -18.85
CA VAL A 365 3.38 -16.85 -20.09
C VAL A 365 4.74 -16.24 -19.74
N VAL A 366 5.82 -16.85 -20.22
CA VAL A 366 7.19 -16.36 -20.08
C VAL A 366 7.31 -15.06 -20.83
N HIS A 367 7.98 -14.12 -20.20
CA HIS A 367 8.58 -12.99 -20.89
C HIS A 367 10.06 -12.95 -20.54
N VAL A 368 10.89 -13.24 -21.53
CA VAL A 368 12.35 -13.08 -21.41
C VAL A 368 12.68 -11.62 -21.64
N ILE A 369 13.27 -10.99 -20.64
CA ILE A 369 13.64 -9.57 -20.65
C ILE A 369 15.11 -9.49 -20.27
N ASP A 370 15.95 -8.99 -21.18
CA ASP A 370 17.40 -8.91 -20.96
C ASP A 370 17.83 -7.62 -20.25
N SER A 371 17.08 -6.53 -20.40
CA SER A 371 17.34 -5.21 -19.82
C SER A 371 16.09 -4.65 -19.12
N PRO A 372 16.23 -3.90 -18.01
CA PRO A 372 15.08 -3.24 -17.40
C PRO A 372 14.32 -2.28 -18.34
N ASP A 373 14.94 -1.83 -19.44
CA ASP A 373 14.28 -0.99 -20.46
C ASP A 373 13.11 -1.70 -21.19
N ASP A 374 13.07 -3.03 -21.11
CA ASP A 374 12.04 -3.87 -21.76
C ASP A 374 10.93 -4.31 -20.77
N ILE A 375 10.96 -3.81 -19.53
CA ILE A 375 9.97 -4.08 -18.48
C ILE A 375 8.56 -3.68 -18.89
N ASP A 376 8.40 -2.67 -19.74
CA ASP A 376 7.07 -2.22 -20.16
C ASP A 376 6.36 -3.20 -21.09
N LYS A 377 7.13 -4.10 -21.71
CA LYS A 377 6.60 -5.21 -22.48
C LYS A 377 6.08 -6.32 -21.57
N PHE A 378 6.51 -6.34 -20.30
CA PHE A 378 6.08 -7.28 -19.29
C PHE A 378 4.65 -7.03 -18.84
N LYS A 379 3.79 -8.03 -18.96
CA LYS A 379 2.37 -7.93 -18.59
C LYS A 379 2.12 -8.51 -17.21
N GLU A 380 1.06 -8.01 -16.57
CA GLU A 380 0.57 -8.54 -15.30
C GLU A 380 0.25 -10.03 -15.43
N GLY A 381 0.79 -10.86 -14.52
CA GLY A 381 0.60 -12.30 -14.50
C GLY A 381 1.57 -13.10 -15.38
N GLU A 382 2.52 -12.46 -16.07
CA GLU A 382 3.58 -13.15 -16.82
C GLU A 382 4.67 -13.70 -15.89
N VAL A 383 5.50 -14.62 -16.38
CA VAL A 383 6.69 -15.11 -15.69
C VAL A 383 7.91 -14.34 -16.20
N LEU A 384 8.53 -13.56 -15.32
CA LEU A 384 9.70 -12.76 -15.65
C LEU A 384 10.93 -13.65 -15.74
N VAL A 385 11.50 -13.80 -16.94
CA VAL A 385 12.77 -14.50 -17.14
C VAL A 385 13.84 -13.48 -17.49
N THR A 386 14.92 -13.38 -16.71
CA THR A 386 15.96 -12.37 -16.97
C THR A 386 17.36 -12.83 -16.55
N LEU A 387 18.40 -12.09 -16.93
CA LEU A 387 19.76 -12.33 -16.48
C LEU A 387 19.89 -12.16 -14.95
N MET A 388 19.45 -10.99 -14.44
CA MET A 388 19.48 -10.59 -13.04
C MET A 388 18.61 -9.33 -12.89
N THR A 389 17.99 -9.12 -11.73
CA THR A 389 17.23 -7.89 -11.45
C THR A 389 18.06 -6.86 -10.67
N SER A 390 17.75 -5.59 -10.85
CA SER A 390 18.14 -4.41 -10.04
C SER A 390 16.87 -3.69 -9.52
N PRO A 391 16.96 -2.64 -8.68
CA PRO A 391 15.79 -1.87 -8.22
C PRO A 391 14.85 -1.40 -9.34
N ASP A 392 15.38 -1.17 -10.53
CA ASP A 392 14.62 -0.77 -11.73
C ASP A 392 13.66 -1.87 -12.21
N TRP A 393 13.88 -3.12 -11.79
CA TRP A 393 13.03 -4.26 -12.12
C TRP A 393 11.81 -4.39 -11.21
N VAL A 394 11.77 -3.66 -10.09
CA VAL A 394 10.65 -3.67 -9.14
C VAL A 394 9.28 -3.53 -9.82
N PRO A 395 9.08 -2.69 -10.86
CA PRO A 395 7.81 -2.60 -11.57
C PRO A 395 7.43 -3.89 -12.31
N ALA A 396 8.35 -4.54 -13.05
CA ALA A 396 8.08 -5.85 -13.67
C ALA A 396 7.90 -6.93 -12.60
N MET A 397 8.73 -6.91 -11.56
CA MET A 397 8.65 -7.86 -10.46
C MET A 397 7.26 -7.80 -9.83
N LYS A 398 6.73 -6.62 -9.50
CA LYS A 398 5.37 -6.44 -8.94
C LYS A 398 4.26 -7.03 -9.82
N LYS A 399 4.44 -7.01 -11.14
CA LYS A 399 3.50 -7.54 -12.13
C LYS A 399 3.63 -9.06 -12.33
N ALA A 400 4.74 -9.66 -11.90
CA ALA A 400 5.10 -11.02 -12.27
C ALA A 400 4.32 -12.06 -11.46
N ALA A 401 3.79 -13.07 -12.14
CA ALA A 401 3.27 -14.27 -11.48
C ALA A 401 4.40 -15.10 -10.87
N ALA A 402 5.57 -15.12 -11.52
CA ALA A 402 6.80 -15.69 -10.98
C ALA A 402 8.02 -15.04 -11.63
N ILE A 403 9.19 -15.18 -11.00
CA ILE A 403 10.46 -14.61 -11.48
C ILE A 403 11.50 -15.72 -11.57
N VAL A 404 12.24 -15.78 -12.69
CA VAL A 404 13.30 -16.76 -12.93
C VAL A 404 14.54 -16.02 -13.45
N THR A 405 15.66 -16.08 -12.74
CA THR A 405 16.90 -15.42 -13.17
C THR A 405 18.03 -16.38 -13.52
N ASN A 406 18.88 -16.00 -14.48
CA ASN A 406 20.10 -16.76 -14.82
C ASN A 406 21.12 -16.72 -13.69
N ASN A 407 21.32 -15.53 -13.12
CA ASN A 407 22.32 -15.22 -12.12
C ASN A 407 21.63 -14.76 -10.83
N GLY A 408 22.35 -14.83 -9.72
CA GLY A 408 21.86 -14.40 -8.42
C GLY A 408 21.86 -15.52 -7.40
N GLY A 409 22.21 -15.18 -6.16
CA GLY A 409 22.11 -16.06 -5.00
C GLY A 409 20.89 -15.73 -4.15
N MET A 410 20.75 -16.41 -3.01
CA MET A 410 19.61 -16.24 -2.10
C MET A 410 19.45 -14.82 -1.50
N THR A 411 20.46 -13.96 -1.64
CA THR A 411 20.48 -12.57 -1.14
C THR A 411 20.52 -11.53 -2.26
N CYS A 412 20.34 -11.93 -3.51
CA CYS A 412 20.32 -10.96 -4.62
C CYS A 412 19.03 -10.14 -4.63
N HIS A 413 19.05 -9.02 -5.34
CA HIS A 413 17.90 -8.13 -5.47
C HIS A 413 16.59 -8.88 -5.82
N ALA A 414 16.65 -9.81 -6.77
CA ALA A 414 15.49 -10.62 -7.17
C ALA A 414 14.95 -11.40 -5.97
N ALA A 415 15.83 -12.01 -5.19
CA ALA A 415 15.45 -12.82 -4.05
C ALA A 415 14.86 -11.99 -2.90
N ILE A 416 15.43 -10.83 -2.58
CA ILE A 416 14.96 -9.95 -1.50
C ILE A 416 13.58 -9.38 -1.85
N VAL A 417 13.48 -8.73 -3.01
CA VAL A 417 12.26 -8.04 -3.44
C VAL A 417 11.13 -9.05 -3.69
N SER A 418 11.42 -10.22 -4.28
CA SER A 418 10.40 -11.25 -4.46
C SER A 418 9.89 -11.85 -3.15
N ARG A 419 10.70 -11.90 -2.07
CA ARG A 419 10.22 -12.33 -0.75
C ARG A 419 9.32 -11.27 -0.11
N GLU A 420 9.71 -10.00 -0.19
CA GLU A 420 8.91 -8.89 0.30
C GLU A 420 7.55 -8.79 -0.42
N MET A 421 7.54 -9.10 -1.72
CA MET A 421 6.33 -9.05 -2.56
C MET A 421 5.55 -10.38 -2.62
N GLN A 422 6.05 -11.44 -1.97
CA GLN A 422 5.47 -12.80 -2.01
C GLN A 422 5.31 -13.39 -3.42
N ILE A 423 6.27 -13.12 -4.31
CA ILE A 423 6.24 -13.59 -5.70
C ILE A 423 7.15 -14.82 -5.81
N PRO A 424 6.66 -15.98 -6.31
CA PRO A 424 7.48 -17.16 -6.55
C PRO A 424 8.73 -16.82 -7.36
N CYS A 425 9.92 -17.11 -6.83
CA CYS A 425 11.17 -16.67 -7.45
C CYS A 425 12.24 -17.76 -7.42
N ILE A 426 12.83 -18.04 -8.58
CA ILE A 426 13.97 -18.93 -8.76
C ILE A 426 15.14 -18.12 -9.30
N VAL A 427 16.31 -18.20 -8.66
CA VAL A 427 17.50 -17.46 -9.09
C VAL A 427 18.66 -18.38 -9.42
N GLY A 428 19.60 -17.90 -10.21
CA GLY A 428 20.85 -18.64 -10.44
C GLY A 428 20.71 -19.89 -11.31
N THR A 429 19.76 -19.94 -12.25
CA THR A 429 19.54 -21.10 -13.12
C THR A 429 20.79 -21.52 -13.91
N LYS A 430 21.59 -20.56 -14.39
CA LYS A 430 22.85 -20.82 -15.09
C LYS A 430 23.84 -21.61 -14.24
N SER A 431 23.89 -21.35 -12.93
CA SER A 431 24.75 -22.08 -11.98
C SER A 431 24.31 -23.53 -11.73
N LYS A 432 23.08 -23.88 -12.14
CA LYS A 432 22.47 -25.21 -11.99
C LYS A 432 22.35 -25.98 -13.31
N GLY A 433 22.96 -25.47 -14.38
CA GLY A 433 23.23 -26.22 -15.61
C GLY A 433 22.75 -25.55 -16.90
N GLN A 434 21.67 -24.77 -16.86
CA GLN A 434 21.10 -24.11 -18.05
C GLN A 434 20.60 -22.71 -17.71
N ALA A 435 20.90 -21.73 -18.56
CA ALA A 435 20.40 -20.38 -18.43
C ALA A 435 18.92 -20.33 -18.82
N ALA A 436 18.06 -19.81 -17.94
CA ALA A 436 16.63 -19.63 -18.21
C ALA A 436 16.36 -18.77 -19.45
N THR A 437 17.13 -17.69 -19.68
CA THR A 437 16.96 -16.83 -20.87
C THR A 437 17.30 -17.53 -22.18
N GLU A 438 18.05 -18.64 -22.15
CA GLU A 438 18.39 -19.44 -23.34
C GLU A 438 17.45 -20.66 -23.50
N SER A 439 16.72 -21.00 -22.43
CA SER A 439 15.89 -22.21 -22.35
C SER A 439 14.40 -21.94 -22.59
N PHE A 440 13.99 -20.68 -22.48
CA PHE A 440 12.62 -20.22 -22.75
C PHE A 440 12.64 -19.08 -23.76
N ASN A 441 11.58 -18.96 -24.54
CA ASN A 441 11.29 -17.81 -25.37
C ASN A 441 10.11 -17.03 -24.79
N THR A 442 10.08 -15.72 -25.02
CA THR A 442 8.89 -14.91 -24.72
C THR A 442 7.67 -15.50 -25.44
N GLY A 443 6.60 -15.75 -24.69
CA GLY A 443 5.39 -16.41 -25.17
C GLY A 443 5.23 -17.87 -24.72
N ASP A 444 6.29 -18.51 -24.22
CA ASP A 444 6.20 -19.89 -23.72
C ASP A 444 5.32 -19.96 -22.47
N VAL A 445 4.41 -20.93 -22.37
CA VAL A 445 3.66 -21.14 -21.13
C VAL A 445 4.46 -22.07 -20.22
N ILE A 446 4.72 -21.65 -18.99
CA ILE A 446 5.49 -22.44 -18.02
C ILE A 446 4.81 -22.48 -16.64
N THR A 447 5.20 -23.48 -15.85
CA THR A 447 4.88 -23.57 -14.42
C THR A 447 6.17 -23.46 -13.61
N VAL A 448 6.27 -22.42 -12.78
CA VAL A 448 7.38 -22.20 -11.87
C VAL A 448 7.04 -22.79 -10.51
N ASP A 449 7.73 -23.87 -10.13
CA ASP A 449 7.74 -24.41 -8.77
C ASP A 449 8.97 -23.86 -8.03
N ALA A 450 8.80 -22.65 -7.50
CA ALA A 450 9.85 -21.96 -6.75
C ALA A 450 10.05 -22.55 -5.34
N THR A 451 9.19 -23.49 -4.91
CA THR A 451 9.43 -24.27 -3.68
C THR A 451 10.50 -25.33 -3.90
N ASN A 452 10.48 -26.04 -5.03
CA ASN A 452 11.49 -27.06 -5.37
C ASN A 452 12.61 -26.54 -6.28
N GLY A 453 12.51 -25.30 -6.77
CA GLY A 453 13.51 -24.70 -7.67
C GLY A 453 13.47 -25.28 -9.08
N ILE A 454 12.28 -25.68 -9.56
CA ILE A 454 12.08 -26.37 -10.85
C ILE A 454 11.11 -25.56 -11.71
N VAL A 455 11.39 -25.48 -13.02
CA VAL A 455 10.48 -24.91 -14.02
C VAL A 455 10.05 -25.99 -15.03
N TYR A 456 8.74 -26.17 -15.18
CA TYR A 456 8.12 -27.11 -16.11
C TYR A 456 7.59 -26.40 -17.36
N ALA A 457 7.59 -27.08 -18.50
CA ALA A 457 6.89 -26.61 -19.70
C ALA A 457 5.37 -26.84 -19.56
N GLY A 458 4.58 -25.84 -19.97
CA GLY A 458 3.12 -25.84 -19.91
C GLY A 458 2.55 -25.46 -18.54
N LYS A 459 1.21 -25.31 -18.46
CA LYS A 459 0.45 -25.21 -17.22
C LYS A 459 0.27 -26.62 -16.63
N VAL A 460 0.88 -26.91 -15.49
CA VAL A 460 0.85 -28.25 -14.88
C VAL A 460 -0.20 -28.34 -13.77
N GLU A 461 -1.20 -29.20 -13.96
CA GLU A 461 -2.26 -29.46 -12.98
C GLU A 461 -1.73 -30.34 -11.83
N GLY A 462 -1.96 -29.89 -10.58
CA GLY A 462 -1.51 -30.56 -9.35
C GLY A 462 -0.61 -29.68 -8.47
N ILE A 463 0.25 -28.87 -9.10
CA ILE A 463 1.18 -27.98 -8.41
C ILE A 463 0.53 -26.59 -8.17
N ALA A 464 -0.23 -26.07 -9.15
CA ALA A 464 -0.90 -24.76 -9.06
C ALA A 464 -2.16 -24.73 -8.16
N LYS A 465 -2.79 -25.88 -7.86
CA LYS A 465 -4.06 -25.97 -7.11
C LYS A 465 -3.94 -25.89 -5.58
N LYS A 466 -2.76 -25.71 -5.00
CA LYS A 466 -2.59 -25.59 -3.53
C LYS A 466 -2.62 -24.14 -3.03
N LYS A 467 -3.77 -23.48 -3.12
CA LYS A 467 -4.30 -22.55 -2.08
C LYS A 467 -5.61 -21.93 -2.53
N GLU A 468 -6.72 -22.45 -2.01
CA GLU A 468 -7.83 -21.68 -1.45
C GLU A 468 -8.82 -22.65 -0.80
N SER A 469 -8.71 -22.81 0.52
CA SER A 469 -9.79 -23.41 1.31
C SER A 469 -10.61 -22.28 1.93
N ASN A 470 -11.84 -22.12 1.42
CA ASN A 470 -12.91 -21.31 1.97
C ASN A 470 -13.20 -21.65 3.43
N ALA A 471 -13.52 -20.63 4.23
CA ALA A 471 -14.30 -20.81 5.45
C ALA A 471 -15.27 -19.63 5.64
N SER A 472 -16.53 -19.85 5.26
CA SER A 472 -17.68 -19.24 5.93
C SER A 472 -18.75 -20.33 6.18
N ALA A 473 -19.24 -20.32 7.42
CA ALA A 473 -20.42 -20.98 7.98
C ALA A 473 -20.63 -22.50 7.74
N GLY A 474 -20.43 -23.28 8.82
CA GLY A 474 -21.20 -24.51 9.04
C GLY A 474 -20.62 -25.82 8.50
N GLN A 475 -19.30 -26.00 8.54
CA GLN A 475 -18.69 -27.34 8.50
C GLN A 475 -17.57 -27.38 9.54
N VAL A 476 -17.39 -28.54 10.18
CA VAL A 476 -16.25 -28.80 11.07
C VAL A 476 -14.99 -28.65 10.21
N VAL A 477 -14.41 -27.44 10.21
CA VAL A 477 -13.17 -27.13 9.49
C VAL A 477 -12.13 -28.02 10.14
N ALA A 478 -11.57 -28.95 9.38
CA ALA A 478 -10.37 -29.65 9.80
C ALA A 478 -9.30 -28.56 10.00
N ALA A 479 -9.11 -28.14 11.26
CA ALA A 479 -8.07 -27.21 11.62
C ALA A 479 -6.76 -27.78 11.09
N GLU A 480 -6.04 -26.99 10.28
CA GLU A 480 -4.75 -27.37 9.75
C GLU A 480 -3.84 -27.71 10.94
N THR A 481 -3.57 -29.00 11.17
CA THR A 481 -2.83 -29.48 12.34
C THR A 481 -1.34 -29.27 12.15
N PHE A 482 -0.71 -28.55 13.07
CA PHE A 482 0.75 -28.43 13.13
C PHE A 482 1.29 -29.41 14.17
N ALA A 483 2.43 -30.06 13.86
CA ALA A 483 3.08 -30.92 14.82
C ALA A 483 3.50 -30.09 16.05
N PRO A 484 3.37 -30.62 17.28
CA PRO A 484 3.97 -30.00 18.46
C PRO A 484 5.50 -29.86 18.26
N THR A 485 6.02 -28.67 18.53
CA THR A 485 7.45 -28.34 18.42
C THR A 485 7.98 -27.87 19.77
N GLY A 486 9.27 -28.08 20.03
CA GLY A 486 9.98 -27.54 21.19
C GLY A 486 10.22 -26.04 21.05
N THR A 487 10.70 -25.60 19.89
CA THR A 487 10.85 -24.20 19.50
C THR A 487 9.48 -23.65 19.10
N ARG A 488 9.11 -22.52 19.69
CA ARG A 488 7.85 -21.82 19.41
C ARG A 488 7.99 -20.82 18.26
N VAL A 489 6.89 -20.57 17.56
CA VAL A 489 6.82 -19.62 16.45
C VAL A 489 5.88 -18.49 16.82
N MET A 490 6.47 -17.33 17.05
CA MET A 490 5.81 -16.08 17.40
C MET A 490 5.66 -15.20 16.16
N MET A 491 4.89 -14.12 16.29
CA MET A 491 4.65 -13.16 15.23
C MET A 491 5.16 -11.76 15.57
N ASN A 492 5.68 -11.04 14.58
CA ASN A 492 5.99 -9.61 14.66
C ASN A 492 4.75 -8.80 14.21
N LEU A 493 4.32 -7.83 15.01
CA LEU A 493 3.15 -7.00 14.69
C LEU A 493 3.32 -5.56 15.19
N GLY A 494 3.36 -4.58 14.29
CA GLY A 494 3.43 -3.15 14.65
C GLY A 494 2.07 -2.46 14.69
N ASP A 495 1.21 -2.77 13.71
CA ASP A 495 -0.11 -2.13 13.56
C ASP A 495 -1.19 -2.83 14.40
N PRO A 496 -1.80 -2.15 15.39
CA PRO A 496 -2.88 -2.71 16.20
C PRO A 496 -4.13 -3.10 15.42
N ASP A 497 -4.46 -2.40 14.33
CA ASP A 497 -5.71 -2.63 13.60
C ASP A 497 -5.66 -3.94 12.80
N LEU A 498 -4.47 -4.50 12.59
CA LEU A 498 -4.27 -5.82 11.98
C LEU A 498 -4.34 -6.99 12.98
N ALA A 499 -4.48 -6.73 14.28
CA ALA A 499 -4.41 -7.76 15.31
C ALA A 499 -5.53 -8.80 15.19
N GLU A 500 -6.77 -8.38 14.93
CA GLU A 500 -7.91 -9.29 14.80
C GLU A 500 -7.74 -10.23 13.59
N LYS A 501 -7.33 -9.67 12.45
CA LYS A 501 -7.06 -10.43 11.22
C LYS A 501 -6.06 -11.56 11.48
N TYR A 502 -4.94 -11.25 12.15
CA TYR A 502 -3.86 -12.20 12.34
C TYR A 502 -3.98 -13.07 13.60
N SER A 503 -4.94 -12.78 14.48
CA SER A 503 -5.25 -13.63 15.63
C SER A 503 -5.59 -15.07 15.23
N THR A 504 -6.14 -15.28 14.03
CA THR A 504 -6.51 -16.61 13.51
C THR A 504 -5.31 -17.46 13.08
N LEU A 505 -4.12 -16.88 12.97
CA LEU A 505 -2.91 -17.61 12.60
C LEU A 505 -2.43 -18.53 13.73
N PRO A 506 -1.81 -19.67 13.41
CA PRO A 506 -1.30 -20.64 14.39
C PRO A 506 0.02 -20.17 15.03
N ALA A 507 0.16 -18.88 15.31
CA ALA A 507 1.28 -18.31 16.05
C ALA A 507 1.08 -18.55 17.55
N ASP A 508 2.19 -18.81 18.25
CA ASP A 508 2.21 -19.03 19.69
C ASP A 508 2.08 -17.73 20.51
N GLY A 509 2.08 -16.57 19.84
CA GLY A 509 1.98 -15.23 20.43
C GLY A 509 2.62 -14.14 19.58
N ILE A 510 2.79 -12.95 20.15
CA ILE A 510 3.53 -11.84 19.54
C ILE A 510 4.89 -11.73 20.19
N GLY A 511 5.95 -11.98 19.42
CA GLY A 511 7.33 -11.91 19.93
C GLY A 511 7.93 -10.51 19.85
N LEU A 512 7.35 -9.65 19.01
CA LEU A 512 7.71 -8.24 18.90
C LEU A 512 6.48 -7.40 18.51
N MET A 513 5.97 -6.64 19.47
CA MET A 513 5.07 -5.52 19.21
C MET A 513 5.86 -4.21 19.29
N ARG A 514 5.80 -3.41 18.22
CA ARG A 514 6.53 -2.14 18.09
C ARG A 514 5.59 -0.99 18.43
N GLU A 515 5.89 -0.23 19.49
CA GLU A 515 5.04 0.89 19.87
C GLU A 515 5.26 2.16 19.03
N GLU A 516 6.34 2.24 18.24
CA GLU A 516 6.63 3.38 17.37
C GLU A 516 5.49 3.68 16.39
N PHE A 517 4.79 2.63 15.92
CA PHE A 517 3.60 2.78 15.08
C PHE A 517 2.47 3.52 15.79
N LEU A 518 2.33 3.36 17.11
CA LEU A 518 1.31 4.06 17.88
C LEU A 518 1.57 5.56 17.91
N TRP A 519 2.83 5.93 18.04
CA TRP A 519 3.28 7.31 18.03
C TRP A 519 3.10 7.96 16.65
N THR A 520 3.46 7.27 15.57
CA THR A 520 3.39 7.85 14.22
C THR A 520 2.00 7.81 13.59
N THR A 521 1.09 6.95 14.04
CA THR A 521 -0.23 6.73 13.41
C THR A 521 -1.39 7.28 14.23
N PHE A 522 -1.26 7.33 15.55
CA PHE A 522 -2.35 7.77 16.42
C PHE A 522 -1.98 9.02 17.24
N ILE A 523 -0.81 9.06 17.87
CA ILE A 523 -0.48 10.13 18.83
C ILE A 523 0.04 11.39 18.14
N HIS A 524 0.96 11.26 17.17
CA HIS A 524 1.60 12.31 16.36
C HIS A 524 2.31 13.46 17.12
N GLU A 525 2.39 13.41 18.44
CA GLU A 525 2.91 14.47 19.30
C GLU A 525 4.00 13.92 20.24
N HIS A 526 5.04 14.70 20.48
CA HIS A 526 6.16 14.29 21.33
C HIS A 526 5.71 14.14 22.81
N PRO A 527 6.14 13.11 23.57
CA PRO A 527 5.68 12.90 24.94
C PRO A 527 6.00 14.06 25.89
N LEU A 528 7.22 14.61 25.83
CA LEU A 528 7.58 15.78 26.66
C LEU A 528 6.78 17.04 26.27
N TYR A 529 6.38 17.16 25.00
CA TYR A 529 5.52 18.24 24.56
C TYR A 529 4.13 18.11 25.19
N LEU A 530 3.55 16.91 25.17
CA LEU A 530 2.25 16.64 25.80
C LEU A 530 2.28 16.86 27.32
N ILE A 531 3.39 16.53 28.00
CA ILE A 531 3.58 16.86 29.42
C ILE A 531 3.57 18.38 29.62
N GLU A 532 4.31 19.14 28.80
CA GLU A 532 4.36 20.60 28.90
C GLU A 532 3.01 21.27 28.61
N GLN A 533 2.21 20.71 27.71
CA GLN A 533 0.84 21.16 27.45
C GLN A 533 -0.17 20.76 28.53
N GLY A 534 0.24 20.00 29.56
CA GLY A 534 -0.65 19.54 30.62
C GLY A 534 -1.57 18.39 30.24
N HIS A 535 -1.19 17.59 29.22
CA HIS A 535 -1.94 16.43 28.73
C HIS A 535 -1.20 15.07 28.81
N PRO A 536 -0.51 14.74 29.93
CA PRO A 536 0.19 13.45 30.07
C PRO A 536 -0.74 12.22 30.00
N GLU A 537 -2.01 12.37 30.39
CA GLU A 537 -3.04 11.33 30.32
C GLU A 537 -3.31 10.88 28.89
N LYS A 538 -3.15 11.77 27.90
CA LYS A 538 -3.36 11.46 26.49
C LYS A 538 -2.39 10.38 26.02
N VAL A 539 -1.11 10.47 26.40
CA VAL A 539 -0.09 9.46 26.08
C VAL A 539 -0.50 8.10 26.65
N VAL A 540 -0.79 8.07 27.96
CA VAL A 540 -1.13 6.83 28.67
C VAL A 540 -2.34 6.15 28.05
N ASN A 541 -3.40 6.92 27.77
CA ASN A 541 -4.65 6.39 27.23
C ASN A 541 -4.47 5.87 25.81
N MET A 542 -3.85 6.65 24.92
CA MET A 542 -3.71 6.26 23.51
C MET A 542 -2.79 5.06 23.33
N LEU A 543 -1.67 5.01 24.07
CA LEU A 543 -0.81 3.82 24.10
C LEU A 543 -1.57 2.61 24.66
N ALA A 544 -2.26 2.76 25.78
CA ALA A 544 -3.01 1.66 26.38
C ALA A 544 -4.10 1.11 25.44
N ASP A 545 -4.81 1.98 24.72
CA ASP A 545 -5.83 1.58 23.76
C ASP A 545 -5.23 0.75 22.62
N GLY A 546 -4.16 1.24 21.98
CA GLY A 546 -3.46 0.52 20.92
C GLY A 546 -2.86 -0.81 21.37
N ILE A 547 -2.19 -0.83 22.52
CA ILE A 547 -1.61 -2.06 23.11
C ILE A 547 -2.72 -3.05 23.47
N SER A 548 -3.84 -2.59 24.01
CA SER A 548 -4.94 -3.45 24.44
C SER A 548 -5.62 -4.17 23.28
N LYS A 549 -5.72 -3.56 22.10
CA LYS A 549 -6.26 -4.21 20.88
C LYS A 549 -5.46 -5.47 20.55
N VAL A 550 -4.14 -5.36 20.50
CA VAL A 550 -3.24 -6.49 20.21
C VAL A 550 -3.30 -7.54 21.32
N ALA A 551 -3.16 -7.11 22.58
CA ALA A 551 -3.16 -8.01 23.72
C ALA A 551 -4.49 -8.79 23.84
N ARG A 552 -5.63 -8.16 23.54
CA ARG A 552 -6.95 -8.79 23.58
C ARG A 552 -7.15 -9.78 22.44
N ALA A 553 -6.78 -9.42 21.22
CA ALA A 553 -6.89 -10.32 20.06
C ALA A 553 -6.02 -11.58 20.22
N MET A 554 -4.90 -11.47 20.93
CA MET A 554 -3.97 -12.58 21.11
C MET A 554 -4.25 -13.42 22.35
N ALA A 555 -5.01 -12.92 23.32
CA ALA A 555 -5.28 -13.61 24.58
C ALA A 555 -5.79 -15.05 24.37
N PRO A 556 -5.28 -16.05 25.11
CA PRO A 556 -4.30 -15.95 26.21
C PRO A 556 -2.82 -16.00 25.75
N ARG A 557 -2.53 -15.97 24.45
CA ARG A 557 -1.15 -16.06 23.94
C ARG A 557 -0.33 -14.83 24.37
N PRO A 558 0.95 -15.01 24.74
CA PRO A 558 1.80 -13.92 25.19
C PRO A 558 2.02 -12.87 24.10
N VAL A 559 2.11 -11.61 24.53
CA VAL A 559 2.47 -10.46 23.69
C VAL A 559 3.67 -9.77 24.33
N VAL A 560 4.75 -9.57 23.57
CA VAL A 560 5.95 -8.85 24.02
C VAL A 560 5.98 -7.48 23.36
N LEU A 561 5.67 -6.43 24.13
CA LEU A 561 5.78 -5.04 23.72
C LEU A 561 7.22 -4.58 23.87
N ARG A 562 7.85 -4.14 22.78
CA ARG A 562 9.10 -3.40 22.87
C ARG A 562 8.77 -1.95 23.18
N LEU A 563 9.33 -1.45 24.27
CA LEU A 563 9.26 -0.04 24.66
C LEU A 563 9.91 0.84 23.58
N SER A 564 9.62 2.15 23.58
CA SER A 564 10.01 3.02 22.47
C SER A 564 11.51 2.99 22.19
N ASP A 565 11.86 2.62 20.96
CA ASP A 565 13.23 2.58 20.45
C ASP A 565 13.47 3.65 19.37
N PHE A 566 12.65 4.70 19.36
CA PHE A 566 12.84 5.82 18.43
C PHE A 566 14.21 6.47 18.59
N LYS A 567 14.76 6.86 17.44
CA LYS A 567 15.91 7.74 17.33
C LYS A 567 15.50 9.18 17.58
N SER A 568 16.47 10.02 17.94
CA SER A 568 16.23 11.46 18.15
C SER A 568 15.65 12.15 16.90
N SER A 569 16.04 11.72 15.70
CA SER A 569 15.48 12.23 14.43
C SER A 569 14.01 11.88 14.25
N GLU A 570 13.57 10.70 14.67
CA GLU A 570 12.20 10.23 14.53
C GLU A 570 11.28 10.95 15.54
N TYR A 571 11.74 11.08 16.80
CA TYR A 571 11.03 11.88 17.79
C TYR A 571 10.92 13.36 17.39
N ARG A 572 11.92 13.89 16.70
CA ARG A 572 11.92 15.27 16.21
C ARG A 572 10.79 15.53 15.21
N ASN A 573 10.49 14.55 14.37
CA ASN A 573 9.44 14.65 13.35
C ASN A 573 8.02 14.63 13.96
N LEU A 574 7.87 14.30 15.25
CA LEU A 574 6.61 14.47 15.95
C LEU A 574 6.39 15.94 16.29
N LYS A 575 5.12 16.35 16.35
CA LYS A 575 4.77 17.73 16.73
C LYS A 575 5.36 18.08 18.11
N GLY A 576 6.11 19.19 18.15
CA GLY A 576 6.81 19.66 19.34
C GLY A 576 8.15 18.97 19.63
N GLY A 577 8.57 18.00 18.82
CA GLY A 577 9.81 17.24 19.01
C GLY A 577 11.10 18.05 18.86
N ASP A 578 11.14 19.00 17.92
CA ASP A 578 12.29 19.89 17.65
C ASP A 578 12.87 20.56 18.91
N LYS A 579 12.03 20.85 19.90
CA LYS A 579 12.44 21.50 21.15
C LYS A 579 13.30 20.59 22.05
N TYR A 580 13.01 19.29 22.07
CA TYR A 580 13.60 18.36 23.02
C TYR A 580 14.70 17.48 22.41
N GLU A 581 14.67 17.31 21.09
CA GLU A 581 15.50 16.31 20.42
C GLU A 581 16.80 16.89 19.84
N PRO A 582 17.98 16.39 20.31
CA PRO A 582 19.26 16.86 19.80
C PRO A 582 19.47 16.44 18.35
N HIS A 583 20.23 17.22 17.59
CA HIS A 583 20.73 16.81 16.27
C HIS A 583 21.99 15.97 16.43
N GLU A 584 21.91 14.70 16.04
CA GLU A 584 23.00 13.74 16.17
C GLU A 584 23.53 13.35 14.79
N PRO A 585 24.86 13.27 14.60
CA PRO A 585 25.46 12.89 13.32
C PRO A 585 25.25 11.41 12.97
N ALA A 586 25.00 10.56 13.98
CA ALA A 586 24.75 9.13 13.83
C ALA A 586 23.67 8.69 14.82
N ASP A 587 22.42 9.05 14.52
CA ASP A 587 21.26 8.79 15.37
C ASP A 587 20.98 7.29 15.62
N LEU A 588 21.42 6.41 14.72
CA LEU A 588 21.38 4.94 14.89
C LEU A 588 22.07 4.48 16.18
N LEU A 589 23.17 5.15 16.57
CA LEU A 589 23.95 4.86 17.78
C LEU A 589 23.70 5.87 18.91
N GLY A 590 22.85 6.86 18.65
CA GLY A 590 22.63 8.04 19.47
C GLY A 590 21.72 7.81 20.69
N TRP A 591 21.07 8.89 21.12
CA TRP A 591 20.24 8.90 22.33
C TRP A 591 18.90 8.18 22.12
N ARG A 592 18.89 6.86 22.32
CA ARG A 592 17.72 5.96 22.14
C ARG A 592 17.73 4.77 23.10
N GLY A 593 16.61 4.04 23.12
CA GLY A 593 16.39 2.86 23.98
C GLY A 593 16.71 3.14 25.46
N ALA A 594 17.34 2.19 26.14
CA ALA A 594 17.62 2.25 27.58
C ALA A 594 18.27 3.57 28.05
N SER A 595 19.21 4.13 27.27
CA SER A 595 19.92 5.38 27.63
C SER A 595 19.01 6.58 27.78
N ARG A 596 17.86 6.56 27.10
CA ARG A 596 16.85 7.61 27.15
C ARG A 596 15.96 7.46 28.38
N TYR A 597 15.62 6.23 28.78
CA TYR A 597 14.65 5.96 29.84
C TYR A 597 15.05 6.45 31.23
N TYR A 598 16.33 6.38 31.58
CA TYR A 598 16.83 6.85 32.87
C TYR A 598 17.37 8.30 32.83
N ASP A 599 17.41 8.94 31.66
CA ASP A 599 17.92 10.30 31.54
C ASP A 599 16.97 11.27 32.28
N PRO A 600 17.47 12.17 33.15
CA PRO A 600 16.64 13.14 33.85
C PRO A 600 15.75 14.00 32.95
N LYS A 601 16.13 14.20 31.67
CA LYS A 601 15.35 14.97 30.70
C LYS A 601 14.12 14.21 30.18
N TYR A 602 14.13 12.89 30.23
CA TYR A 602 13.12 12.04 29.57
C TYR A 602 12.43 11.06 30.50
N ILE A 603 12.94 10.82 31.72
CA ILE A 603 12.37 9.85 32.66
C ILE A 603 10.86 10.00 32.90
N GLU A 604 10.34 11.24 32.91
CA GLU A 604 8.89 11.48 33.07
C GLU A 604 8.08 11.02 31.85
N ALA A 605 8.61 11.12 30.63
CA ALA A 605 7.99 10.54 29.44
C ALA A 605 7.97 9.01 29.49
N PHE A 606 9.08 8.39 29.91
CA PHE A 606 9.16 6.93 30.06
C PHE A 606 8.14 6.39 31.07
N LYS A 607 7.90 7.11 32.18
CA LYS A 607 6.85 6.74 33.13
C LYS A 607 5.45 6.70 32.53
N LEU A 608 5.17 7.49 31.48
CA LEU A 608 3.88 7.45 30.78
C LEU A 608 3.72 6.13 29.98
N GLU A 609 4.78 5.64 29.32
CA GLU A 609 4.79 4.33 28.66
C GLU A 609 4.51 3.21 29.69
N LEU A 610 5.19 3.25 30.84
CA LEU A 610 4.94 2.30 31.93
C LEU A 610 3.53 2.43 32.52
N GLY A 611 3.00 3.65 32.58
CA GLY A 611 1.61 3.93 32.94
C GLY A 611 0.62 3.23 32.00
N ALA A 612 0.88 3.26 30.69
CA ALA A 612 0.06 2.56 29.70
C ALA A 612 0.11 1.03 29.90
N VAL A 613 1.31 0.47 30.10
CA VAL A 613 1.49 -0.96 30.37
C VAL A 613 0.74 -1.38 31.65
N LYS A 614 0.83 -0.59 32.72
CA LYS A 614 0.09 -0.82 33.97
C LYS A 614 -1.42 -0.78 33.74
N LYS A 615 -1.90 0.21 33.00
CA LYS A 615 -3.32 0.34 32.67
C LYS A 615 -3.84 -0.91 31.94
N VAL A 616 -3.15 -1.35 30.89
CA VAL A 616 -3.52 -2.55 30.13
C VAL A 616 -3.54 -3.81 31.00
N ARG A 617 -2.53 -3.99 31.86
CA ARG A 617 -2.44 -5.19 32.69
C ARG A 617 -3.38 -5.17 33.89
N ASN A 618 -3.55 -4.04 34.56
CA ASN A 618 -4.21 -3.96 35.86
C ASN A 618 -5.66 -3.50 35.74
N GLU A 619 -5.97 -2.55 34.85
CA GLU A 619 -7.35 -2.08 34.65
C GLU A 619 -8.08 -2.95 33.61
N PHE A 620 -7.44 -3.28 32.49
CA PHE A 620 -8.08 -4.09 31.44
C PHE A 620 -7.91 -5.60 31.65
N GLY A 621 -7.09 -6.02 32.62
CA GLY A 621 -6.90 -7.42 32.97
C GLY A 621 -6.12 -8.26 31.93
N LEU A 622 -5.46 -7.62 30.95
CA LEU A 622 -4.73 -8.32 29.89
C LEU A 622 -3.34 -8.74 30.38
N LYS A 623 -3.30 -9.83 31.17
CA LYS A 623 -2.07 -10.35 31.82
C LYS A 623 -1.10 -11.03 30.85
N ASN A 624 -1.47 -11.25 29.60
CA ASN A 624 -0.60 -11.79 28.56
C ASN A 624 0.41 -10.77 28.00
N LEU A 625 0.33 -9.49 28.38
CA LEU A 625 1.27 -8.44 27.96
C LEU A 625 2.57 -8.45 28.79
N ASN A 626 3.70 -8.64 28.13
CA ASN A 626 5.06 -8.52 28.67
C ASN A 626 5.78 -7.35 27.99
N ILE A 627 6.91 -6.93 28.54
CA ILE A 627 7.70 -5.83 27.95
C ILE A 627 9.11 -6.27 27.57
N MET A 628 9.70 -5.54 26.64
CA MET A 628 11.08 -5.69 26.20
C MET A 628 11.80 -4.34 26.18
N ILE A 629 13.00 -4.30 26.75
CA ILE A 629 13.85 -3.11 26.81
C ILE A 629 14.82 -3.14 25.62
N PRO A 630 14.76 -2.18 24.67
CA PRO A 630 15.71 -2.07 23.57
C PRO A 630 17.00 -1.33 23.97
N PHE A 631 18.05 -1.57 23.18
CA PHE A 631 19.31 -0.82 23.11
C PHE A 631 20.03 -0.61 24.46
N VAL A 632 20.08 -1.67 25.26
CA VAL A 632 20.74 -1.68 26.58
C VAL A 632 22.25 -1.85 26.42
N ARG A 633 23.04 -0.82 26.69
CA ARG A 633 24.49 -0.82 26.43
C ARG A 633 25.30 -1.46 27.54
N THR A 634 24.89 -1.23 28.80
CA THR A 634 25.66 -1.68 29.97
C THR A 634 24.76 -2.34 31.02
N VAL A 635 25.38 -3.17 31.87
CA VAL A 635 24.71 -3.84 32.99
C VAL A 635 24.10 -2.83 33.97
N ASP A 636 24.74 -1.67 34.16
CA ASP A 636 24.21 -0.60 35.00
C ASP A 636 22.97 0.08 34.39
N GLU A 637 22.91 0.21 33.05
CA GLU A 637 21.68 0.66 32.37
C GLU A 637 20.53 -0.32 32.60
N ALA A 638 20.79 -1.64 32.46
CA ALA A 638 19.78 -2.66 32.74
C ALA A 638 19.24 -2.53 34.18
N ARG A 639 20.13 -2.37 35.16
CA ARG A 639 19.76 -2.14 36.56
C ARG A 639 18.91 -0.88 36.72
N LYS A 640 19.37 0.26 36.20
CA LYS A 640 18.64 1.55 36.30
C LYS A 640 17.22 1.46 35.72
N VAL A 641 17.09 0.91 34.51
CA VAL A 641 15.78 0.82 33.83
C VAL A 641 14.87 -0.16 34.58
N THR A 642 15.38 -1.31 35.01
CA THR A 642 14.57 -2.28 35.77
C THR A 642 14.19 -1.78 37.17
N ASP A 643 15.03 -0.97 37.82
CA ASP A 643 14.70 -0.26 39.05
C ASP A 643 13.55 0.74 38.84
N ILE A 644 13.55 1.49 37.72
CA ILE A 644 12.45 2.41 37.36
C ILE A 644 11.15 1.62 37.11
N ILE A 645 11.20 0.56 36.30
CA ILE A 645 10.04 -0.30 36.01
C ILE A 645 9.43 -0.85 37.31
N LYS A 646 10.30 -1.32 38.23
CA LYS A 646 9.88 -1.80 39.55
C LYS A 646 9.31 -0.68 40.41
N GLY A 647 9.92 0.51 40.38
CA GLY A 647 9.45 1.71 41.10
C GLY A 647 8.05 2.15 40.67
N GLU A 648 7.73 1.97 39.39
CA GLU A 648 6.38 2.19 38.86
C GLU A 648 5.39 1.05 39.19
N GLY A 649 5.82 -0.02 39.86
CA GLY A 649 4.94 -1.12 40.30
C GLY A 649 4.75 -2.24 39.28
N LEU A 650 5.58 -2.29 38.23
CA LEU A 650 5.67 -3.44 37.32
C LEU A 650 6.78 -4.38 37.81
N ILE A 651 6.40 -5.41 38.56
CA ILE A 651 7.34 -6.32 39.22
C ILE A 651 7.42 -7.63 38.42
N ARG A 652 8.64 -8.05 38.08
CA ARG A 652 8.91 -9.34 37.44
C ARG A 652 8.42 -10.48 38.33
N GLY A 653 7.77 -11.47 37.71
CA GLY A 653 7.23 -12.65 38.39
C GLY A 653 6.74 -13.67 37.38
N ASP A 654 5.89 -14.60 37.80
CA ASP A 654 5.34 -15.62 36.90
C ASP A 654 4.41 -15.01 35.84
N ASP A 655 3.65 -13.98 36.23
CA ASP A 655 2.64 -13.33 35.39
C ASP A 655 3.19 -12.17 34.53
N PHE A 656 4.36 -11.63 34.84
CA PHE A 656 4.94 -10.49 34.13
C PHE A 656 6.43 -10.71 33.91
N LYS A 657 6.82 -10.75 32.63
CA LYS A 657 8.19 -10.94 32.20
C LYS A 657 8.76 -9.64 31.62
N VAL A 658 10.03 -9.41 31.89
CA VAL A 658 10.81 -8.32 31.30
C VAL A 658 11.91 -8.94 30.46
N TYR A 659 11.82 -8.75 29.15
CA TYR A 659 12.83 -9.17 28.19
C TYR A 659 13.79 -8.01 27.88
N MET A 660 14.94 -8.34 27.31
CA MET A 660 15.87 -7.36 26.75
C MET A 660 16.19 -7.71 25.31
N MET A 661 16.27 -6.71 24.45
CA MET A 661 16.71 -6.92 23.09
C MET A 661 18.23 -7.12 23.08
N ALA A 662 18.69 -8.29 22.64
CA ALA A 662 20.11 -8.61 22.52
C ALA A 662 20.59 -8.19 21.14
N GLU A 663 21.01 -6.93 21.05
CA GLU A 663 21.29 -6.28 19.76
C GLU A 663 22.60 -5.51 19.72
N ILE A 664 23.31 -5.45 20.85
CA ILE A 664 24.64 -4.85 20.99
C ILE A 664 25.63 -5.94 21.39
N PRO A 665 26.88 -5.94 20.88
CA PRO A 665 27.89 -6.94 21.25
C PRO A 665 28.10 -7.09 22.75
N THR A 666 27.93 -6.02 23.53
CA THR A 666 28.02 -6.06 25.00
C THR A 666 26.94 -6.93 25.64
N ASN A 667 25.72 -6.98 25.07
CA ASN A 667 24.66 -7.87 25.55
C ASN A 667 25.07 -9.35 25.44
N ILE A 668 25.88 -9.67 24.44
CA ILE A 668 26.34 -11.03 24.19
C ILE A 668 27.51 -11.38 25.11
N ILE A 669 28.53 -10.52 25.16
CA ILE A 669 29.76 -10.74 25.91
C ILE A 669 29.50 -10.84 27.42
N LEU A 670 28.54 -10.05 27.94
CA LEU A 670 28.21 -9.96 29.36
C LEU A 670 26.84 -10.54 29.69
N ALA A 671 26.33 -11.48 28.88
CA ALA A 671 25.01 -12.07 29.06
C ALA A 671 24.83 -12.67 30.47
N ASP A 672 25.88 -13.28 31.02
CA ASP A 672 25.92 -13.80 32.39
C ASP A 672 25.62 -12.73 33.45
N GLN A 673 26.07 -11.49 33.23
CA GLN A 673 25.80 -10.39 34.13
C GLN A 673 24.41 -9.76 33.92
N PHE A 674 23.93 -9.72 32.67
CA PHE A 674 22.60 -9.20 32.35
C PHE A 674 21.46 -10.12 32.85
N ASN A 675 21.69 -11.43 32.95
CA ASN A 675 20.69 -12.45 33.31
C ASN A 675 19.94 -12.14 34.61
N GLN A 676 20.55 -11.48 35.60
CA GLN A 676 19.89 -11.14 36.86
C GLN A 676 18.75 -10.12 36.68
N TYR A 677 18.81 -9.26 35.67
CA TYR A 677 17.87 -8.15 35.45
C TYR A 677 16.68 -8.51 34.54
N VAL A 678 16.78 -9.60 33.78
CA VAL A 678 15.80 -9.96 32.75
C VAL A 678 15.32 -11.40 32.87
N ASP A 679 14.18 -11.71 32.26
CA ASP A 679 13.61 -13.07 32.16
C ASP A 679 14.04 -13.78 30.87
N GLY A 680 14.56 -13.02 29.90
CA GLY A 680 15.08 -13.53 28.65
C GLY A 680 15.53 -12.44 27.70
N TYR A 681 15.95 -12.87 26.53
CA TYR A 681 16.45 -12.04 25.45
C TYR A 681 15.62 -12.22 24.20
N SER A 682 15.48 -11.16 23.40
CA SER A 682 15.14 -11.29 21.98
C SER A 682 16.28 -10.72 21.15
N ILE A 683 16.90 -11.55 20.33
CA ILE A 683 17.99 -11.15 19.46
C ILE A 683 17.43 -10.19 18.40
N GLY A 684 17.94 -8.96 18.39
CA GLY A 684 17.74 -8.00 17.31
C GLY A 684 18.83 -8.21 16.27
N SER A 685 18.64 -9.18 15.38
CA SER A 685 19.72 -9.65 14.49
C SER A 685 20.22 -8.58 13.53
N ASN A 686 19.37 -7.60 13.18
CA ASN A 686 19.73 -6.44 12.39
C ASN A 686 20.82 -5.58 13.05
N ASP A 687 20.50 -4.97 14.19
CA ASP A 687 21.44 -4.10 14.91
C ASP A 687 22.65 -4.90 15.42
N LEU A 688 22.45 -6.17 15.81
CA LEU A 688 23.55 -7.05 16.20
C LEU A 688 24.55 -7.27 15.07
N ALA A 689 24.07 -7.59 13.86
CA ALA A 689 24.92 -7.78 12.70
C ALA A 689 25.61 -6.46 12.30
N MET A 690 24.88 -5.34 12.31
CA MET A 690 25.46 -4.02 12.06
C MET A 690 26.63 -3.71 12.99
N LEU A 691 26.46 -3.93 14.29
CA LEU A 691 27.46 -3.61 15.30
C LEU A 691 28.63 -4.60 15.36
N ILE A 692 28.38 -5.89 15.16
CA ILE A 692 29.46 -6.90 15.09
C ILE A 692 30.32 -6.69 13.85
N LEU A 693 29.70 -6.38 12.71
CA LEU A 693 30.40 -6.22 11.44
C LEU A 693 30.92 -4.80 11.21
N GLY A 694 30.50 -3.83 12.03
CA GLY A 694 30.86 -2.42 11.86
C GLY A 694 30.29 -1.80 10.58
N CYS A 695 29.07 -2.20 10.19
CA CYS A 695 28.44 -1.74 8.96
C CYS A 695 27.10 -1.03 9.25
N ASP A 696 26.87 0.08 8.56
CA ASP A 696 25.56 0.71 8.50
C ASP A 696 24.81 0.20 7.27
N ARG A 697 23.70 -0.52 7.50
CA ARG A 697 22.88 -1.06 6.40
C ARG A 697 22.20 0.02 5.56
N ASN A 698 22.03 1.23 6.10
CA ASN A 698 21.48 2.39 5.39
C ASN A 698 22.54 3.13 4.58
N ASN A 699 23.81 2.72 4.66
CA ASN A 699 24.89 3.28 3.89
C ASN A 699 25.18 2.38 2.68
N ASP A 700 24.82 2.86 1.49
CA ASP A 700 24.94 2.11 0.22
C ASP A 700 26.35 1.59 -0.07
N THR A 701 27.39 2.21 0.48
CA THR A 701 28.78 1.79 0.24
C THR A 701 29.13 0.49 0.97
N VAL A 702 28.57 0.28 2.17
CA VAL A 702 28.92 -0.83 3.08
C VAL A 702 27.79 -1.80 3.34
N SER A 703 26.55 -1.47 2.95
CA SER A 703 25.36 -2.32 3.11
C SER A 703 25.53 -3.72 2.53
N ARG A 704 26.30 -3.88 1.45
CA ARG A 704 26.65 -5.18 0.85
C ARG A 704 27.45 -6.14 1.76
N LEU A 705 28.07 -5.62 2.83
CA LEU A 705 28.82 -6.41 3.81
C LEU A 705 27.92 -6.96 4.92
N PHE A 706 26.69 -6.46 5.02
CA PHE A 706 25.71 -6.90 6.01
C PHE A 706 25.21 -8.32 5.67
N ASP A 707 25.44 -9.26 6.58
CA ASP A 707 24.84 -10.61 6.52
C ASP A 707 24.64 -11.14 7.94
N GLU A 708 23.39 -11.35 8.33
CA GLU A 708 23.01 -11.89 9.64
C GLU A 708 23.48 -13.34 9.84
N ARG A 709 23.82 -14.05 8.76
CA ARG A 709 24.34 -15.42 8.79
C ARG A 709 25.86 -15.47 8.88
N ASN A 710 26.53 -14.32 8.91
CA ASN A 710 27.98 -14.25 9.05
C ASN A 710 28.43 -15.08 10.27
N LEU A 711 29.56 -15.78 10.15
CA LEU A 711 30.06 -16.66 11.21
C LEU A 711 30.26 -15.91 12.54
N ALA A 712 30.68 -14.64 12.51
CA ALA A 712 30.81 -13.83 13.73
C ALA A 712 29.46 -13.64 14.43
N VAL A 713 28.40 -13.36 13.67
CA VAL A 713 27.03 -13.21 14.18
C VAL A 713 26.48 -14.54 14.69
N LYS A 714 26.67 -15.64 13.93
CA LYS A 714 26.27 -17.00 14.37
C LYS A 714 26.99 -17.41 15.66
N ARG A 715 28.30 -17.17 15.79
CA ARG A 715 29.05 -17.43 17.02
C ARG A 715 28.54 -16.61 18.19
N ALA A 716 28.23 -15.33 17.97
CA ALA A 716 27.64 -14.48 18.99
C ALA A 716 26.26 -14.98 19.45
N ILE A 717 25.38 -15.35 18.52
CA ILE A 717 24.06 -15.91 18.83
C ILE A 717 24.19 -17.23 19.61
N ASN A 718 25.04 -18.15 19.15
CA ASN A 718 25.26 -19.44 19.83
C ASN A 718 25.81 -19.22 21.26
N HIS A 719 26.74 -18.28 21.44
CA HIS A 719 27.25 -17.93 22.77
C HIS A 719 26.14 -17.36 23.67
N LEU A 720 25.34 -16.41 23.17
CA LEU A 720 24.22 -15.84 23.93
C LEU A 720 23.26 -16.94 24.39
N ILE A 721 22.83 -17.81 23.48
CA ILE A 721 21.87 -18.88 23.78
C ILE A 721 22.42 -19.76 24.91
N LYS A 722 23.67 -20.24 24.78
CA LYS A 722 24.30 -21.07 25.81
C LYS A 722 24.45 -20.35 27.15
N THR A 723 24.87 -19.08 27.14
CA THR A 723 25.11 -18.31 28.37
C THR A 723 23.80 -17.95 29.08
N ALA A 724 22.75 -17.58 28.33
CA ALA A 724 21.42 -17.29 28.86
C ALA A 724 20.75 -18.56 29.44
N HIS A 725 20.83 -19.69 28.75
CA HIS A 725 20.22 -20.94 29.20
C HIS A 725 20.82 -21.53 30.48
N LYS A 726 22.10 -21.22 30.80
CA LYS A 726 22.70 -21.62 32.09
C LYS A 726 21.89 -21.14 33.30
N ASP A 727 21.25 -19.97 33.18
CA ASP A 727 20.41 -19.37 34.22
C ASP A 727 18.91 -19.51 33.93
N GLY A 728 18.52 -20.41 33.01
CA GLY A 728 17.13 -20.66 32.64
C GLY A 728 16.45 -19.49 31.91
N LYS A 729 17.22 -18.60 31.28
CA LYS A 729 16.69 -17.43 30.57
C LYS A 729 16.26 -17.81 29.17
N THR A 730 15.06 -17.38 28.79
CA THR A 730 14.54 -17.55 27.43
C THR A 730 15.39 -16.78 26.42
N VAL A 731 15.62 -17.34 25.24
CA VAL A 731 16.20 -16.63 24.10
C VAL A 731 15.31 -16.79 22.87
N SER A 732 14.85 -15.66 22.35
CA SER A 732 14.15 -15.55 21.08
C SER A 732 14.98 -14.77 20.06
N ILE A 733 14.52 -14.75 18.82
CA ILE A 733 15.04 -13.86 17.77
C ILE A 733 13.86 -13.18 17.07
N CYS A 734 14.01 -11.89 16.78
CA CYS A 734 13.07 -11.12 15.99
C CYS A 734 13.77 -10.52 14.76
N GLY A 735 13.09 -10.55 13.62
CA GLY A 735 13.66 -10.15 12.34
C GLY A 735 13.20 -11.07 11.22
N GLN A 736 13.61 -10.76 9.99
CA GLN A 736 13.22 -11.54 8.81
C GLN A 736 14.13 -12.74 8.57
N ALA A 737 15.36 -12.75 9.08
CA ALA A 737 16.31 -13.84 8.86
C ALA A 737 15.77 -15.26 9.13
N PRO A 738 15.05 -15.55 10.24
CA PRO A 738 14.48 -16.87 10.50
C PRO A 738 13.35 -17.29 9.53
N SER A 739 12.75 -16.34 8.83
CA SER A 739 11.78 -16.62 7.77
C SER A 739 12.42 -16.70 6.38
N GLU A 740 13.46 -15.91 6.13
CA GLU A 740 14.11 -15.82 4.82
C GLU A 740 15.13 -16.94 4.57
N TYR A 741 15.81 -17.38 5.62
CA TYR A 741 16.94 -18.31 5.54
C TYR A 741 16.63 -19.57 6.36
N PRO A 742 16.03 -20.61 5.75
CA PRO A 742 15.72 -21.85 6.46
C PRO A 742 16.94 -22.52 7.12
N ASP A 743 18.13 -22.37 6.53
CA ASP A 743 19.40 -22.84 7.09
C ASP A 743 19.81 -22.06 8.36
N PHE A 744 19.47 -20.77 8.44
CA PHE A 744 19.63 -19.99 9.66
C PHE A 744 18.65 -20.46 10.74
N THR A 745 17.42 -20.79 10.37
CA THR A 745 16.43 -21.36 11.31
C THR A 745 16.85 -22.73 11.83
N ASP A 746 17.37 -23.60 10.97
CA ASP A 746 17.97 -24.88 11.39
C ASP A 746 19.13 -24.65 12.36
N PHE A 747 20.04 -23.72 12.05
CA PHE A 747 21.12 -23.31 12.97
C PHE A 747 20.58 -22.86 14.34
N LEU A 748 19.58 -21.98 14.36
CA LEU A 748 18.99 -21.49 15.61
C LEU A 748 18.37 -22.63 16.44
N ILE A 749 17.65 -23.55 15.79
CA ILE A 749 17.05 -24.72 16.46
C ILE A 749 18.13 -25.64 17.01
N ARG A 750 19.22 -25.88 16.26
CA ARG A 750 20.38 -26.67 16.72
C ARG A 750 21.08 -26.02 17.91
N CYS A 751 21.14 -24.69 17.95
CA CYS A 751 21.65 -23.95 19.10
C CYS A 751 20.69 -23.99 20.31
N GLY A 752 19.42 -24.36 20.11
CA GLY A 752 18.42 -24.51 21.16
C GLY A 752 17.52 -23.30 21.35
N ILE A 753 17.35 -22.42 20.35
CA ILE A 753 16.48 -21.24 20.46
C ILE A 753 15.07 -21.60 20.98
N ASP A 754 14.52 -20.79 21.89
CA ASP A 754 13.20 -21.05 22.47
C ASP A 754 12.07 -20.56 21.56
N TYR A 755 12.25 -19.41 20.91
CA TYR A 755 11.25 -18.80 20.02
C TYR A 755 11.88 -18.18 18.77
N VAL A 756 11.18 -18.28 17.65
CA VAL A 756 11.45 -17.47 16.45
C VAL A 756 10.25 -16.58 16.17
N SER A 757 10.45 -15.27 16.01
CA SER A 757 9.38 -14.32 15.74
C SER A 757 9.45 -13.80 14.31
N VAL A 758 8.45 -14.14 13.49
CA VAL A 758 8.43 -13.88 12.04
C VAL A 758 7.22 -13.01 11.65
N ASN A 759 7.22 -12.51 10.42
CA ASN A 759 6.06 -11.77 9.90
C ASN A 759 4.81 -12.68 9.78
N PRO A 760 3.59 -12.12 9.85
CA PRO A 760 2.35 -12.90 9.89
C PRO A 760 2.20 -13.94 8.76
N ASP A 761 2.63 -13.59 7.57
CA ASP A 761 2.57 -14.43 6.38
C ASP A 761 3.46 -15.67 6.46
N MET A 762 4.57 -15.59 7.19
CA MET A 762 5.56 -16.67 7.30
C MET A 762 5.27 -17.64 8.45
N VAL A 763 4.35 -17.33 9.36
CA VAL A 763 4.04 -18.14 10.55
C VAL A 763 3.79 -19.61 10.21
N LYS A 764 2.92 -19.90 9.24
CA LYS A 764 2.57 -21.28 8.87
C LYS A 764 3.76 -22.04 8.28
N THR A 765 4.54 -21.39 7.43
CA THR A 765 5.73 -21.96 6.79
C THR A 765 6.80 -22.24 7.84
N THR A 766 7.08 -21.28 8.72
CA THR A 766 8.05 -21.41 9.79
C THR A 766 7.65 -22.51 10.77
N LYS A 767 6.36 -22.64 11.16
CA LYS A 767 5.88 -23.76 11.98
C LYS A 767 6.20 -25.13 11.38
N ARG A 768 6.01 -25.29 10.05
CA ARG A 768 6.33 -26.55 9.35
C ARG A 768 7.84 -26.79 9.29
N ASN A 769 8.63 -25.75 9.02
CA ASN A 769 10.08 -25.84 8.97
C ASN A 769 10.67 -26.22 10.34
N VAL A 770 10.21 -25.57 11.41
CA VAL A 770 10.63 -25.89 12.78
C VAL A 770 10.34 -27.36 13.10
N ALA A 771 9.11 -27.81 12.84
CA ALA A 771 8.75 -29.22 13.06
C ALA A 771 9.62 -30.17 12.24
N HIS A 772 9.90 -29.84 10.97
CA HIS A 772 10.76 -30.62 10.10
C HIS A 772 12.19 -30.72 10.65
N PHE A 773 12.80 -29.59 11.02
CA PHE A 773 14.17 -29.56 11.53
C PHE A 773 14.30 -30.29 12.87
N GLU A 774 13.38 -30.10 13.80
CA GLU A 774 13.37 -30.84 15.06
C GLU A 774 13.23 -32.36 14.84
N GLN A 775 12.31 -32.79 13.97
CA GLN A 775 12.16 -34.20 13.60
C GLN A 775 13.42 -34.75 12.95
N ARG A 776 14.08 -33.96 12.11
CA ARG A 776 15.34 -34.35 11.48
C ARG A 776 16.44 -34.54 12.51
N ILE A 777 16.60 -33.61 13.47
CA ILE A 777 17.57 -33.71 14.57
C ILE A 777 17.30 -34.97 15.40
N MET A 778 16.04 -35.25 15.74
CA MET A 778 15.65 -36.45 16.47
C MET A 778 16.01 -37.74 15.71
N LEU A 779 15.72 -37.79 14.40
CA LEU A 779 16.03 -38.94 13.55
C LEU A 779 17.53 -39.15 13.37
N ASP A 780 18.29 -38.06 13.15
CA ASP A 780 19.74 -38.11 13.00
C ASP A 780 20.41 -38.62 14.27
N LYS A 781 19.93 -38.18 15.45
CA LYS A 781 20.39 -38.68 16.75
C LYS A 781 20.00 -40.15 16.98
N ALA A 782 18.81 -40.57 16.56
CA ALA A 782 18.36 -41.96 16.73
C ALA A 782 19.08 -42.94 15.79
N THR A 783 19.46 -42.50 14.58
CA THR A 783 20.07 -43.36 13.55
C THR A 783 21.60 -43.28 13.52
N GLY A 784 22.19 -42.21 14.04
CA GLY A 784 23.63 -41.93 13.91
C GLY A 784 24.08 -41.62 12.48
N ARG A 785 23.14 -41.39 11.55
CA ARG A 785 23.40 -41.16 10.11
C ARG A 785 23.27 -39.69 9.70
N GLY A 786 23.16 -38.79 10.65
CA GLY A 786 23.09 -37.35 10.39
C GLY A 786 24.37 -36.80 9.79
N LEU A 787 24.23 -35.83 8.89
CA LEU A 787 25.37 -35.02 8.46
C LEU A 787 25.87 -34.21 9.65
N LEU A 788 27.17 -34.28 9.92
CA LEU A 788 27.83 -33.42 10.90
C LEU A 788 27.89 -32.01 10.33
N ASP A 789 27.45 -31.02 11.11
CA ASP A 789 27.68 -29.62 10.77
C ASP A 789 29.19 -29.35 10.80
N PRO A 790 29.81 -28.97 9.67
CA PRO A 790 31.25 -28.77 9.63
C PRO A 790 31.70 -27.48 10.33
N ASN A 791 30.78 -26.60 10.72
CA ASN A 791 31.11 -25.30 11.27
C ASN A 791 31.31 -25.34 12.80
N ASP A 792 32.43 -24.79 13.24
CA ASP A 792 32.66 -24.52 14.66
C ASP A 792 32.03 -23.19 15.07
N TYR A 793 30.89 -23.28 15.75
CA TYR A 793 30.19 -22.14 16.35
C TYR A 793 30.68 -21.80 17.77
N GLY A 794 31.74 -22.45 18.25
CA GLY A 794 32.44 -22.10 19.47
C GLY A 794 33.04 -20.69 19.40
N TRP A 795 33.04 -20.02 20.55
CA TRP A 795 33.71 -18.74 20.79
C TRP A 795 34.72 -18.88 21.94
N GLU A 796 35.19 -20.10 22.20
CA GLU A 796 36.20 -20.37 23.24
C GLU A 796 37.63 -20.19 22.73
#